data_AF-A0A813M441-F1
#
_entry.id   AF-A0A813M441-F1
#
_cell.length_a   1.000
_cell.length_b   1.000
_cell.length_c   1.000
_cell.angle_alpha   90.00
_cell.angle_beta   90.00
_cell.angle_gamma   90.00
#
_symmetry.space_group_name_H-M   'P 1'
#
loop_
_entity.id
_entity.type
_entity.pdbx_description
1 polymer ?
#
loop_
_entity_poly.entity_id
_entity_poly.type
_entity_poly.pdbx_seq_one_letter_code
_entity_poly.pdbx_strand_id
1 'polypeptide(L)'
;MFKICLLIIYLYMFKKANLYQCPIKEQAKYEIDKLLLDTFYTVDIYIKINKYLSEINPNCFAGYLDSNYLIQNLKIDPQNGLVVLDNSFFLGNFTYFIQPNFTGYESINLNFRKLDKLDLNSSNIFTYFLEKYLYKEVKVNIFDSIFDSKSCYTNTKNGIFNRVKELSLSFSVKFLPKTCPFIFQNSNLEVLNIYGQSQSFIKHNTLGFLDLNLKTIHSTILYVSIHFYKANLTQRLLNKLVFKNVEKIEIIGLVNFIYNNIFEELSYLVLIYLKIENLQYFLSNNNKWLSSLNKFNRNYSKILYVKFDLFFEDFLYLFPDSDLCLFRHFPHSQLVYPLFYNIAIIEENCSCTLLWLLKETYSLRMNFTNVDEFTRYLTDDNYEPCFNRSEFLKAIEKCDFNTRFKLCDSISKIINKKISIREHEYNFKIILFLLIVMSPFLGLLALASNFLNILVVFNIRSTDEKYPMNRTILYNSVFNILYVFIYLFHMINQCVTRQGIFCSSINRQVYSQYFYMYIFLPFGNFLKLLSNLSSLSISVFRFILLDNNERSFFYLILVKKRRLVFTIFLIFSIVYFLLYFMMIFFTTSINRDIFVLDDLSSYVDFPDTVLFVISYISKRTSIKEDFSIFIFGLFVLNYAINDLIIFLIFCLVEILILVRAKEFMKRKIKMISCTPASKLRLEKSIDKTTKIILLNVLLSIIFRAIDFGISTFLVDKRNGSYYEIENICFYHGRICYTLTEINEFTFLLSISFNFIIYYHLNLNFRQVANNLIEKLKIKKNGNQSQKKISHDSET
;
A
#
# COMPACT_ATOMS: atom_id res chain seq x y z
N MET A 1 -34.28 -9.61 18.66
CA MET A 1 -33.19 -8.79 18.06
C MET A 1 -32.27 -9.57 17.13
N PHE A 2 -31.51 -10.58 17.57
CA PHE A 2 -30.54 -11.30 16.71
C PHE A 2 -31.16 -11.90 15.42
N LYS A 3 -32.35 -12.52 15.52
CA LYS A 3 -33.11 -13.00 14.35
C LYS A 3 -33.59 -11.88 13.41
N ILE A 4 -33.87 -10.69 13.94
CA ILE A 4 -34.31 -9.52 13.16
C ILE A 4 -33.11 -8.91 12.43
N CYS A 5 -31.93 -8.80 13.06
CA CYS A 5 -30.71 -8.36 12.37
C CYS A 5 -30.27 -9.36 11.30
N LEU A 6 -30.34 -10.67 11.56
CA LEU A 6 -30.09 -11.71 10.54
C LEU A 6 -31.09 -11.65 9.39
N LEU A 7 -32.38 -11.39 9.67
CA LEU A 7 -33.41 -11.25 8.64
C LEU A 7 -33.21 -9.97 7.80
N ILE A 8 -32.82 -8.85 8.41
CA ILE A 8 -32.52 -7.59 7.70
C ILE A 8 -31.25 -7.75 6.84
N ILE A 9 -30.19 -8.37 7.37
CA ILE A 9 -28.96 -8.65 6.61
C ILE A 9 -29.27 -9.63 5.45
N TYR A 10 -30.05 -10.68 5.71
CA TYR A 10 -30.45 -11.65 4.69
C TYR A 10 -31.30 -11.00 3.59
N LEU A 11 -32.34 -10.23 3.94
CA LEU A 11 -33.20 -9.53 2.98
C LEU A 11 -32.43 -8.48 2.17
N TYR A 12 -31.47 -7.79 2.78
CA TYR A 12 -30.66 -6.77 2.10
C TYR A 12 -29.60 -7.39 1.17
N MET A 13 -28.99 -8.52 1.58
CA MET A 13 -28.07 -9.30 0.73
C MET A 13 -28.79 -9.93 -0.46
N PHE A 14 -30.01 -10.45 -0.26
CA PHE A 14 -30.81 -11.07 -1.32
C PHE A 14 -31.31 -10.04 -2.35
N LYS A 15 -31.63 -8.82 -1.91
CA LYS A 15 -32.06 -7.72 -2.81
C LYS A 15 -30.92 -7.20 -3.70
N LYS A 16 -29.67 -7.35 -3.28
CA LYS A 16 -28.47 -6.93 -4.04
C LYS A 16 -27.92 -8.04 -4.95
N ALA A 17 -28.20 -9.31 -4.63
CA ALA A 17 -27.77 -10.47 -5.42
C ALA A 17 -28.62 -10.70 -6.70
N ASN A 18 -29.88 -10.23 -6.74
CA ASN A 18 -30.82 -10.46 -7.85
C ASN A 18 -30.79 -9.40 -8.97
N LEU A 19 -29.68 -8.66 -9.14
CA LEU A 19 -29.54 -7.60 -10.15
C LEU A 19 -28.81 -8.02 -11.45
N TYR A 20 -28.59 -9.32 -11.67
CA TYR A 20 -27.80 -9.79 -12.82
C TYR A 20 -28.51 -10.86 -13.65
N GLN A 21 -29.59 -10.45 -14.30
CA GLN A 21 -30.08 -10.98 -15.58
C GLN A 21 -30.80 -9.80 -16.24
N CYS A 22 -30.57 -9.57 -17.53
CA CYS A 22 -31.07 -8.40 -18.27
C CYS A 22 -32.60 -8.20 -18.08
N PRO A 23 -33.04 -7.11 -17.41
CA PRO A 23 -33.89 -6.16 -18.13
C PRO A 23 -33.45 -4.71 -17.85
N ILE A 24 -32.40 -4.26 -18.56
CA ILE A 24 -31.90 -2.88 -18.55
C ILE A 24 -32.76 -1.99 -19.46
N LYS A 25 -34.09 -2.19 -19.49
CA LYS A 25 -34.96 -1.40 -20.39
C LYS A 25 -35.36 -0.05 -19.81
N GLU A 26 -35.60 0.02 -18.50
CA GLU A 26 -36.19 1.22 -17.88
C GLU A 26 -35.17 2.09 -17.12
N GLN A 27 -34.16 1.51 -16.48
CA GLN A 27 -33.19 2.29 -15.68
C GLN A 27 -32.17 3.07 -16.53
N ALA A 28 -31.67 2.47 -17.62
CA ALA A 28 -30.80 3.18 -18.56
C ALA A 28 -31.56 4.28 -19.33
N LYS A 29 -32.80 4.00 -19.72
CA LYS A 29 -33.69 4.99 -20.32
C LYS A 29 -33.98 6.15 -19.36
N TYR A 30 -34.20 5.87 -18.07
CA TYR A 30 -34.46 6.91 -17.07
C TYR A 30 -33.25 7.81 -16.77
N GLU A 31 -32.02 7.28 -16.74
CA GLU A 31 -30.82 8.14 -16.58
C GLU A 31 -30.49 8.93 -17.85
N ILE A 32 -30.67 8.33 -19.03
CA ILE A 32 -30.48 9.00 -20.33
C ILE A 32 -31.54 10.09 -20.53
N ASP A 33 -32.82 9.79 -20.31
CA ASP A 33 -33.94 10.74 -20.45
C ASP A 33 -33.86 11.89 -19.43
N LYS A 34 -33.26 11.68 -18.25
CA LYS A 34 -33.05 12.74 -17.24
C LYS A 34 -31.89 13.67 -17.54
N LEU A 35 -30.96 13.25 -18.40
CA LEU A 35 -29.89 14.08 -18.97
C LEU A 35 -30.36 14.84 -20.22
N LEU A 36 -31.50 14.46 -20.81
CA LEU A 36 -31.97 14.92 -22.12
C LEU A 36 -33.05 16.02 -22.02
N LEU A 37 -32.66 17.22 -21.59
CA LEU A 37 -33.35 18.46 -21.94
C LEU A 37 -32.34 19.43 -22.56
N ASP A 38 -32.35 19.44 -23.89
CA ASP A 38 -31.78 20.41 -24.85
C ASP A 38 -30.25 20.58 -24.95
N THR A 39 -29.69 20.10 -26.09
CA THR A 39 -28.49 20.46 -26.88
C THR A 39 -27.64 19.26 -27.34
N PHE A 40 -26.83 19.42 -28.40
CA PHE A 40 -25.95 18.38 -28.97
C PHE A 40 -24.88 17.98 -27.95
N TYR A 41 -25.07 16.85 -27.26
CA TYR A 41 -24.11 16.36 -26.27
C TYR A 41 -23.14 15.33 -26.84
N THR A 42 -21.89 15.49 -26.45
CA THR A 42 -20.82 14.51 -26.53
C THR A 42 -21.02 13.48 -25.42
N VAL A 43 -21.05 12.19 -25.77
CA VAL A 43 -21.30 11.12 -24.79
C VAL A 43 -20.05 10.27 -24.61
N ASP A 44 -19.59 10.17 -23.36
CA ASP A 44 -18.59 9.19 -22.95
C ASP A 44 -19.29 7.87 -22.60
N ILE A 45 -18.97 6.79 -23.31
CA ILE A 45 -19.56 5.48 -23.06
C ILE A 45 -18.55 4.60 -22.33
N TYR A 46 -18.96 4.13 -21.14
CA TYR A 46 -18.20 3.22 -20.29
C TYR A 46 -18.82 1.82 -20.35
N ILE A 47 -18.18 0.87 -21.03
CA ILE A 47 -18.66 -0.50 -21.13
C ILE A 47 -17.83 -1.40 -20.20
N LYS A 48 -18.46 -1.87 -19.11
CA LYS A 48 -17.87 -2.80 -18.16
C LYS A 48 -18.37 -4.23 -18.42
N ILE A 49 -17.47 -5.15 -18.74
CA ILE A 49 -17.83 -6.48 -19.24
C ILE A 49 -17.52 -7.54 -18.16
N ASN A 50 -18.56 -8.16 -17.59
CA ASN A 50 -18.45 -9.06 -16.43
C ASN A 50 -18.27 -10.56 -16.80
N LYS A 51 -18.42 -10.94 -18.06
CA LYS A 51 -18.34 -12.31 -18.58
C LYS A 51 -17.71 -12.34 -19.98
N TYR A 52 -17.50 -13.53 -20.55
CA TYR A 52 -17.03 -13.69 -21.93
C TYR A 52 -17.86 -12.83 -22.89
N LEU A 53 -17.20 -12.02 -23.70
CA LEU A 53 -17.82 -11.12 -24.68
C LEU A 53 -18.70 -11.86 -25.69
N SER A 54 -18.47 -13.16 -25.88
CA SER A 54 -19.29 -14.04 -26.71
C SER A 54 -20.75 -14.17 -26.26
N GLU A 55 -21.08 -13.81 -25.01
CA GLU A 55 -22.45 -13.89 -24.47
C GLU A 55 -23.24 -12.57 -24.59
N ILE A 56 -22.62 -11.46 -25.00
CA ILE A 56 -23.32 -10.17 -25.11
C ILE A 56 -23.99 -10.08 -26.49
N ASN A 57 -25.31 -9.98 -26.52
CA ASN A 57 -26.06 -9.74 -27.76
C ASN A 57 -25.86 -8.28 -28.22
N PRO A 58 -25.21 -8.02 -29.37
CA PRO A 58 -24.95 -6.66 -29.86
C PRO A 58 -26.24 -5.87 -30.16
N ASN A 59 -27.35 -6.55 -30.43
CA ASN A 59 -28.65 -5.90 -30.66
C ASN A 59 -29.20 -5.19 -29.42
N CYS A 60 -28.67 -5.47 -28.22
CA CYS A 60 -29.06 -4.76 -27.00
C CYS A 60 -28.57 -3.31 -26.98
N PHE A 61 -27.53 -2.94 -27.73
CA PHE A 61 -27.01 -1.57 -27.78
C PHE A 61 -27.44 -0.81 -29.03
N ALA A 62 -27.62 -1.51 -30.15
CA ALA A 62 -28.05 -0.92 -31.42
C ALA A 62 -29.40 -0.18 -31.32
N GLY A 63 -30.28 -0.54 -30.38
CA GLY A 63 -31.57 0.13 -30.17
C GLY A 63 -31.52 1.41 -29.31
N TYR A 64 -30.38 1.76 -28.69
CA TYR A 64 -30.26 2.91 -27.78
C TYR A 64 -29.50 4.09 -28.37
N LEU A 65 -28.69 3.86 -29.40
CA LEU A 65 -27.87 4.87 -30.04
C LEU A 65 -28.54 5.26 -31.35
N ASP A 66 -29.49 6.19 -31.28
CA ASP A 66 -30.00 6.86 -32.48
C ASP A 66 -28.82 7.51 -33.24
N SER A 67 -28.91 7.60 -34.56
CA SER A 67 -27.84 8.06 -35.46
C SER A 67 -27.32 9.49 -35.22
N ASN A 68 -27.87 10.21 -34.24
CA ASN A 68 -27.62 11.64 -34.01
C ASN A 68 -26.58 11.93 -32.92
N TYR A 69 -26.03 10.92 -32.24
CA TYR A 69 -25.07 11.11 -31.15
C TYR A 69 -23.62 10.92 -31.60
N LEU A 70 -22.77 11.89 -31.32
CA LEU A 70 -21.32 11.80 -31.53
C LEU A 70 -20.66 11.28 -30.24
N ILE A 71 -20.16 10.05 -30.30
CA ILE A 71 -19.42 9.43 -29.21
C ILE A 71 -17.98 9.93 -29.30
N GLN A 72 -17.56 10.80 -28.38
CA GLN A 72 -16.19 11.31 -28.36
C GLN A 72 -15.21 10.26 -27.83
N ASN A 73 -15.57 9.59 -26.73
CA ASN A 73 -14.72 8.61 -26.07
C ASN A 73 -15.48 7.32 -25.76
N LEU A 74 -14.93 6.20 -26.23
CA LEU A 74 -15.36 4.86 -25.86
C LEU A 74 -14.32 4.22 -24.96
N LYS A 75 -14.70 3.88 -23.71
CA LYS A 75 -13.84 3.15 -22.77
C LYS A 75 -14.36 1.74 -22.54
N ILE A 76 -13.49 0.75 -22.76
CA ILE A 76 -13.82 -0.67 -22.65
C ILE A 76 -12.99 -1.33 -21.55
N ASP A 77 -13.67 -1.82 -20.50
CA ASP A 77 -13.07 -2.36 -19.27
C ASP A 77 -13.49 -3.83 -19.04
N PRO A 78 -12.66 -4.83 -19.42
CA PRO A 78 -12.95 -6.24 -19.15
C PRO A 78 -12.68 -6.60 -17.67
N GLN A 79 -13.71 -7.00 -16.91
CA GLN A 79 -13.55 -7.34 -15.48
C GLN A 79 -12.78 -8.64 -15.25
N ASN A 80 -13.05 -9.65 -16.07
CA ASN A 80 -12.36 -10.93 -16.04
C ASN A 80 -11.24 -10.87 -17.07
N GLY A 81 -10.02 -11.28 -16.68
CA GLY A 81 -8.87 -11.28 -17.58
C GLY A 81 -9.28 -11.87 -18.93
N LEU A 82 -8.99 -11.15 -20.01
CA LEU A 82 -9.19 -11.65 -21.36
C LEU A 82 -8.15 -12.74 -21.56
N VAL A 83 -8.48 -13.95 -21.11
CA VAL A 83 -7.74 -15.13 -21.55
C VAL A 83 -8.15 -15.29 -23.00
N VAL A 84 -7.32 -14.79 -23.91
CA VAL A 84 -7.47 -14.97 -25.35
C VAL A 84 -7.25 -16.45 -25.63
N LEU A 85 -8.27 -17.27 -25.35
CA LEU A 85 -8.21 -18.72 -25.52
C LEU A 85 -8.45 -19.11 -26.98
N ASP A 86 -8.98 -18.21 -27.81
CA ASP A 86 -9.01 -18.40 -29.26
C ASP A 86 -9.08 -17.05 -30.00
N ASN A 87 -8.03 -16.78 -30.78
CA ASN A 87 -7.78 -15.51 -31.47
C ASN A 87 -8.90 -15.11 -32.46
N SER A 88 -9.67 -16.06 -33.00
CA SER A 88 -10.67 -15.80 -34.04
C SER A 88 -12.08 -15.47 -33.51
N PHE A 89 -12.47 -16.00 -32.34
CA PHE A 89 -13.86 -15.95 -31.89
C PHE A 89 -14.26 -14.61 -31.25
N PHE A 90 -13.29 -13.88 -30.69
CA PHE A 90 -13.53 -12.67 -29.91
C PHE A 90 -13.79 -11.43 -30.76
N LEU A 91 -13.00 -11.22 -31.82
CA LEU A 91 -13.04 -9.99 -32.63
C LEU A 91 -14.13 -10.02 -33.72
N GLY A 92 -14.51 -11.22 -34.20
CA GLY A 92 -15.68 -11.38 -35.09
C GLY A 92 -16.94 -10.80 -34.46
N ASN A 93 -17.20 -11.10 -33.18
CA ASN A 93 -18.35 -10.54 -32.45
C ASN A 93 -18.18 -9.05 -32.11
N PHE A 94 -16.95 -8.57 -31.87
CA PHE A 94 -16.71 -7.14 -31.63
C PHE A 94 -17.00 -6.27 -32.87
N THR A 95 -16.74 -6.79 -34.08
CA THR A 95 -17.08 -6.08 -35.31
C THR A 95 -18.59 -5.86 -35.50
N TYR A 96 -19.44 -6.64 -34.81
CA TYR A 96 -20.89 -6.41 -34.78
C TYR A 96 -21.31 -5.27 -33.85
N PHE A 97 -20.55 -4.97 -32.79
CA PHE A 97 -20.85 -3.84 -31.88
C PHE A 97 -20.59 -2.48 -32.52
N ILE A 98 -19.66 -2.43 -33.48
CA ILE A 98 -19.26 -1.20 -34.15
C ILE A 98 -19.80 -1.29 -35.57
N GLN A 99 -21.10 -0.99 -35.73
CA GLN A 99 -21.67 -0.85 -37.06
C GLN A 99 -20.96 0.31 -37.80
N PRO A 100 -20.69 0.15 -39.11
CA PRO A 100 -19.95 1.13 -39.91
C PRO A 100 -20.62 2.50 -40.08
N ASN A 101 -21.85 2.68 -39.59
CA ASN A 101 -22.62 3.92 -39.75
C ASN A 101 -22.23 5.03 -38.76
N PHE A 102 -21.39 4.74 -37.76
CA PHE A 102 -20.89 5.75 -36.83
C PHE A 102 -19.55 6.30 -37.33
N THR A 103 -19.62 7.28 -38.24
CA THR A 103 -18.45 8.07 -38.64
C THR A 103 -18.27 9.22 -37.66
N GLY A 104 -17.13 9.32 -36.96
CA GLY A 104 -16.82 10.50 -36.15
C GLY A 104 -16.18 10.29 -34.77
N TYR A 105 -15.66 9.11 -34.44
CA TYR A 105 -15.01 8.90 -33.14
C TYR A 105 -13.66 9.63 -33.06
N GLU A 106 -13.50 10.48 -32.04
CA GLU A 106 -12.25 11.20 -31.77
C GLU A 106 -11.23 10.27 -31.11
N SER A 107 -11.62 9.53 -30.07
CA SER A 107 -10.71 8.59 -29.41
C SER A 107 -11.38 7.31 -28.88
N ILE A 108 -10.59 6.23 -28.82
CA ILE A 108 -10.99 4.97 -28.16
C ILE A 108 -9.92 4.59 -27.12
N ASN A 109 -10.37 4.22 -25.92
CA ASN A 109 -9.50 3.81 -24.82
C ASN A 109 -9.74 2.33 -24.47
N LEU A 110 -8.74 1.50 -24.73
CA LEU A 110 -8.81 0.05 -24.58
C LEU A 110 -7.96 -0.41 -23.39
N ASN A 111 -8.60 -1.02 -22.39
CA ASN A 111 -7.92 -1.58 -21.22
C ASN A 111 -7.77 -3.10 -21.36
N PHE A 112 -6.54 -3.58 -21.41
CA PHE A 112 -6.22 -5.02 -21.47
C PHE A 112 -5.68 -5.53 -20.15
N ARG A 113 -6.06 -6.76 -19.78
CA ARG A 113 -5.64 -7.41 -18.54
C ARG A 113 -5.19 -8.85 -18.79
N LYS A 114 -4.06 -9.26 -18.19
CA LYS A 114 -3.49 -10.62 -18.30
C LYS A 114 -3.23 -11.06 -19.75
N LEU A 115 -2.58 -10.19 -20.52
CA LEU A 115 -1.99 -10.58 -21.79
C LEU A 115 -0.76 -11.46 -21.48
N ASP A 116 -0.97 -12.78 -21.40
CA ASP A 116 0.08 -13.73 -21.04
C ASP A 116 1.11 -13.92 -22.15
N LYS A 117 0.74 -13.63 -23.41
CA LYS A 117 1.63 -13.57 -24.59
C LYS A 117 1.07 -12.60 -25.63
N LEU A 118 1.78 -11.50 -25.90
CA LEU A 118 1.61 -10.74 -27.14
C LEU A 118 2.27 -11.53 -28.27
N ASP A 119 1.61 -12.59 -28.73
CA ASP A 119 2.08 -13.33 -29.89
C ASP A 119 1.86 -12.48 -31.15
N LEU A 120 2.90 -12.27 -31.95
CA LEU A 120 2.86 -11.50 -33.20
C LEU A 120 1.79 -12.03 -34.17
N ASN A 121 1.39 -13.30 -34.08
CA ASN A 121 0.28 -13.83 -34.89
C ASN A 121 -1.10 -13.27 -34.49
N SER A 122 -1.28 -12.90 -33.21
CA SER A 122 -2.49 -12.20 -32.74
C SER A 122 -2.52 -10.72 -33.16
N SER A 123 -1.36 -10.16 -33.57
CA SER A 123 -1.28 -8.77 -34.02
C SER A 123 -2.09 -8.56 -35.30
N ASN A 124 -2.17 -9.53 -36.21
CA ASN A 124 -2.97 -9.40 -37.44
C ASN A 124 -4.44 -9.10 -37.15
N ILE A 125 -4.99 -9.59 -36.04
CA ILE A 125 -6.41 -9.40 -35.71
C ILE A 125 -6.63 -8.10 -34.94
N PHE A 126 -5.70 -7.74 -34.05
CA PHE A 126 -5.68 -6.43 -33.41
C PHE A 126 -5.52 -5.31 -34.44
N THR A 127 -4.57 -5.48 -35.36
CA THR A 127 -4.34 -4.61 -36.51
C THR A 127 -5.54 -4.60 -37.43
N TYR A 128 -6.16 -5.74 -37.76
CA TYR A 128 -7.38 -5.78 -38.59
C TYR A 128 -8.55 -5.00 -37.97
N PHE A 129 -8.76 -5.13 -36.66
CA PHE A 129 -9.78 -4.38 -35.94
C PHE A 129 -9.51 -2.89 -36.01
N LEU A 130 -8.29 -2.46 -35.69
CA LEU A 130 -7.93 -1.06 -35.82
C LEU A 130 -7.94 -0.61 -37.29
N GLU A 131 -7.69 -1.52 -38.25
CA GLU A 131 -7.62 -1.23 -39.69
C GLU A 131 -8.96 -0.86 -40.29
N LYS A 132 -10.00 -1.59 -39.89
CA LYS A 132 -11.35 -1.45 -40.42
C LYS A 132 -12.08 -0.19 -39.92
N TYR A 133 -11.70 0.34 -38.76
CA TYR A 133 -12.38 1.48 -38.13
C TYR A 133 -11.50 2.74 -38.14
N LEU A 134 -12.09 3.86 -38.56
CA LEU A 134 -11.42 5.17 -38.70
C LEU A 134 -11.43 5.95 -37.37
N TYR A 135 -10.79 5.41 -36.33
CA TYR A 135 -10.55 6.17 -35.10
C TYR A 135 -9.37 7.13 -35.31
N LYS A 136 -9.55 8.40 -34.94
CA LYS A 136 -8.45 9.39 -35.01
C LYS A 136 -7.37 9.09 -33.97
N GLU A 137 -7.75 8.67 -32.77
CA GLU A 137 -6.82 8.35 -31.69
C GLU A 137 -7.17 7.03 -30.98
N VAL A 138 -6.22 6.10 -30.92
CA VAL A 138 -6.38 4.84 -30.18
C VAL A 138 -5.42 4.86 -29.00
N LYS A 139 -5.97 4.77 -27.79
CA LYS A 139 -5.25 4.67 -26.53
C LYS A 139 -5.37 3.26 -26.00
N VAL A 140 -4.26 2.67 -25.58
CA VAL A 140 -4.21 1.30 -25.07
C VAL A 140 -3.55 1.31 -23.70
N ASN A 141 -4.22 0.77 -22.69
CA ASN A 141 -3.62 0.57 -21.37
C ASN A 141 -3.53 -0.92 -21.05
N ILE A 142 -2.36 -1.38 -20.62
CA ILE A 142 -2.09 -2.80 -20.33
C ILE A 142 -1.88 -3.00 -18.83
N PHE A 143 -2.56 -4.00 -18.26
CA PHE A 143 -2.57 -4.35 -16.84
C PHE A 143 -2.32 -5.84 -16.58
N ASP A 144 -1.77 -6.17 -15.40
CA ASP A 144 -1.49 -7.53 -14.91
C ASP A 144 -0.90 -8.48 -15.97
N SER A 145 -0.06 -7.98 -16.89
CA SER A 145 0.42 -8.72 -18.07
C SER A 145 1.93 -8.97 -17.98
N ILE A 146 2.41 -10.03 -18.61
CA ILE A 146 3.85 -10.31 -18.70
C ILE A 146 4.31 -9.87 -20.08
N PHE A 147 5.18 -8.87 -20.08
CA PHE A 147 5.80 -8.37 -21.29
C PHE A 147 7.04 -9.21 -21.61
N ASP A 148 6.80 -10.41 -22.13
CA ASP A 148 7.81 -11.41 -22.50
C ASP A 148 7.85 -11.60 -24.02
N SER A 149 8.98 -11.28 -24.63
CA SER A 149 9.29 -11.62 -26.01
C SER A 149 10.46 -12.60 -26.04
N LYS A 150 10.21 -13.88 -25.74
CA LYS A 150 11.23 -14.94 -25.84
C LYS A 150 11.88 -15.04 -27.23
N SER A 151 11.24 -14.49 -28.25
CA SER A 151 11.74 -14.45 -29.62
C SER A 151 11.51 -13.08 -30.27
N CYS A 152 12.60 -12.42 -30.68
CA CYS A 152 12.56 -11.24 -31.54
C CYS A 152 12.35 -11.66 -33.01
N TYR A 153 11.12 -12.00 -33.42
CA TYR A 153 10.82 -12.23 -34.83
C TYR A 153 10.40 -10.92 -35.53
N THR A 154 10.97 -10.67 -36.71
CA THR A 154 10.89 -9.41 -37.47
C THR A 154 9.75 -9.35 -38.50
N ASN A 155 8.80 -10.28 -38.48
CA ASN A 155 8.01 -10.56 -39.69
C ASN A 155 6.70 -9.77 -39.87
N THR A 156 6.34 -8.84 -38.99
CA THR A 156 5.14 -8.02 -39.21
C THR A 156 5.51 -6.72 -39.91
N LYS A 157 5.22 -6.62 -41.22
CA LYS A 157 5.38 -5.37 -41.99
C LYS A 157 4.68 -4.19 -41.31
N ASN A 158 3.56 -4.44 -40.64
CA ASN A 158 2.67 -3.43 -40.11
C ASN A 158 2.88 -3.14 -38.61
N GLY A 159 3.89 -3.68 -37.91
CA GLY A 159 4.06 -3.45 -36.47
C GLY A 159 2.86 -3.91 -35.60
N ILE A 160 3.02 -4.00 -34.28
CA ILE A 160 1.90 -4.38 -33.38
C ILE A 160 0.99 -3.16 -33.09
N PHE A 161 1.58 -1.97 -33.07
CA PHE A 161 0.97 -0.73 -32.59
C PHE A 161 0.88 0.35 -33.69
N ASN A 162 0.72 -0.02 -34.96
CA ASN A 162 0.66 0.94 -36.09
C ASN A 162 -0.52 1.91 -36.07
N ARG A 163 -1.56 1.66 -35.30
CA ARG A 163 -2.70 2.58 -35.13
C ARG A 163 -2.90 3.06 -33.72
N VAL A 164 -2.03 2.64 -32.79
CA VAL A 164 -2.10 3.05 -31.39
C VAL A 164 -1.27 4.31 -31.25
N LYS A 165 -1.93 5.43 -30.93
CA LYS A 165 -1.26 6.71 -30.67
C LYS A 165 -0.66 6.77 -29.26
N GLU A 166 -1.34 6.20 -28.28
CA GLU A 166 -0.91 6.23 -26.88
C GLU A 166 -0.93 4.82 -26.28
N LEU A 167 0.17 4.42 -25.65
CA LEU A 167 0.31 3.15 -24.96
C LEU A 167 0.72 3.40 -23.51
N SER A 168 -0.11 2.96 -22.57
CA SER A 168 0.22 2.97 -21.14
C SER A 168 0.45 1.56 -20.62
N LEU A 169 1.67 1.31 -20.18
CA LEU A 169 2.06 0.07 -19.51
C LEU A 169 1.95 0.33 -18.02
N SER A 170 0.84 -0.11 -17.41
CA SER A 170 0.58 0.16 -15.99
C SER A 170 1.67 -0.43 -15.09
N PHE A 171 1.67 -0.02 -13.82
CA PHE A 171 2.61 -0.54 -12.83
C PHE A 171 2.51 -2.06 -12.64
N SER A 172 1.42 -2.62 -13.16
CA SER A 172 1.06 -4.01 -13.09
C SER A 172 1.54 -4.85 -14.30
N VAL A 173 2.32 -4.25 -15.19
CA VAL A 173 3.01 -4.99 -16.26
C VAL A 173 4.36 -5.47 -15.74
N LYS A 174 4.66 -6.77 -15.90
CA LYS A 174 5.97 -7.34 -15.60
C LYS A 174 6.86 -7.27 -16.84
N PHE A 175 7.98 -6.56 -16.75
CA PHE A 175 8.96 -6.41 -17.81
C PHE A 175 10.06 -7.45 -17.66
N LEU A 176 10.41 -8.11 -18.76
CA LEU A 176 11.64 -8.90 -18.78
C LEU A 176 12.85 -8.00 -19.06
N PRO A 177 14.04 -8.29 -18.47
CA PRO A 177 15.25 -7.49 -18.67
C PRO A 177 15.74 -7.41 -20.12
N LYS A 178 15.24 -8.28 -21.00
CA LYS A 178 15.63 -8.48 -22.39
C LYS A 178 14.39 -8.42 -23.29
N THR A 179 13.64 -7.34 -23.18
CA THR A 179 12.46 -7.09 -24.00
C THR A 179 12.88 -6.78 -25.44
N CYS A 180 12.17 -7.35 -26.41
CA CYS A 180 12.46 -7.14 -27.82
C CYS A 180 12.06 -5.73 -28.25
N PRO A 181 12.95 -4.92 -28.83
CA PRO A 181 12.60 -3.57 -29.24
C PRO A 181 11.70 -3.52 -30.49
N PHE A 182 11.57 -4.63 -31.25
CA PHE A 182 10.72 -4.72 -32.44
C PHE A 182 9.22 -4.58 -32.18
N ILE A 183 8.77 -4.69 -30.92
CA ILE A 183 7.40 -4.35 -30.52
C ILE A 183 7.00 -2.92 -30.95
N PHE A 184 7.97 -2.00 -31.06
CA PHE A 184 7.80 -0.61 -31.48
C PHE A 184 8.19 -0.37 -32.94
N GLN A 185 8.52 -1.42 -33.69
CA GLN A 185 8.82 -1.28 -35.10
C GLN A 185 7.55 -0.94 -35.87
N ASN A 186 7.61 0.11 -36.71
CA ASN A 186 6.51 0.57 -37.55
C ASN A 186 5.23 0.88 -36.75
N SER A 187 5.37 1.23 -35.46
CA SER A 187 4.25 1.74 -34.66
C SER A 187 3.96 3.20 -35.05
N ASN A 188 2.70 3.63 -34.91
CA ASN A 188 2.33 5.06 -34.95
C ASN A 188 2.13 5.60 -33.53
N LEU A 189 2.95 5.09 -32.61
CA LEU A 189 2.91 5.43 -31.20
C LEU A 189 3.54 6.80 -31.01
N GLU A 190 2.76 7.78 -30.61
CA GLU A 190 3.23 9.14 -30.30
C GLU A 190 3.61 9.24 -28.82
N VAL A 191 2.82 8.61 -27.94
CA VAL A 191 2.96 8.68 -26.48
C VAL A 191 3.15 7.28 -25.88
N LEU A 192 4.21 7.12 -25.07
CA LEU A 192 4.46 5.90 -24.30
C LEU A 192 4.53 6.24 -22.80
N ASN A 193 3.57 5.75 -22.03
CA ASN A 193 3.58 5.86 -20.57
C ASN A 193 4.01 4.52 -19.96
N ILE A 194 5.04 4.55 -19.10
CA ILE A 194 5.58 3.36 -18.45
C ILE A 194 5.50 3.57 -16.94
N TYR A 195 4.69 2.75 -16.29
CA TYR A 195 4.49 2.84 -14.85
C TYR A 195 5.19 1.74 -14.08
N GLY A 196 5.51 2.04 -12.81
CA GLY A 196 5.97 1.05 -11.84
C GLY A 196 7.38 0.51 -12.07
N GLN A 197 8.24 1.26 -12.76
CA GLN A 197 9.65 0.90 -12.92
C GLN A 197 10.34 0.83 -11.55
N SER A 198 10.97 -0.30 -11.23
CA SER A 198 11.60 -0.48 -9.93
C SER A 198 12.75 -1.48 -9.98
N GLN A 199 13.87 -1.11 -9.36
CA GLN A 199 15.00 -2.01 -9.09
C GLN A 199 14.96 -2.62 -7.68
N SER A 200 13.97 -2.24 -6.87
CA SER A 200 13.83 -2.75 -5.51
C SER A 200 13.62 -4.25 -5.45
N PHE A 201 14.04 -4.89 -4.35
CA PHE A 201 13.81 -6.32 -4.12
C PHE A 201 12.31 -6.67 -4.06
N ILE A 202 11.46 -5.73 -3.65
CA ILE A 202 10.00 -5.93 -3.51
C ILE A 202 9.33 -6.06 -4.88
N LYS A 203 9.80 -5.28 -5.86
CA LYS A 203 9.16 -5.09 -7.17
C LYS A 203 10.25 -4.99 -8.24
N HIS A 204 11.09 -6.01 -8.35
CA HIS A 204 12.16 -6.05 -9.35
C HIS A 204 11.53 -6.13 -10.75
N ASN A 205 11.33 -4.97 -11.36
CA ASN A 205 10.54 -4.77 -12.57
C ASN A 205 11.12 -3.60 -13.36
N THR A 206 12.20 -3.87 -14.09
CA THR A 206 12.84 -2.89 -14.96
C THR A 206 12.69 -3.28 -16.40
N LEU A 207 12.09 -2.39 -17.20
CA LEU A 207 12.14 -2.52 -18.63
C LEU A 207 13.59 -2.35 -19.10
N GLY A 208 14.03 -3.31 -19.90
CA GLY A 208 15.33 -3.30 -20.55
C GLY A 208 15.20 -3.91 -21.92
N PHE A 209 15.90 -3.33 -22.90
CA PHE A 209 15.87 -3.83 -24.28
C PHE A 209 17.04 -4.75 -24.58
N LEU A 210 16.83 -5.69 -25.51
CA LEU A 210 17.91 -6.44 -26.13
C LEU A 210 18.76 -5.51 -27.00
N ASP A 211 20.08 -5.57 -26.81
CA ASP A 211 21.04 -4.95 -27.72
C ASP A 211 21.10 -5.78 -29.00
N LEU A 212 20.44 -5.30 -30.05
CA LEU A 212 20.45 -5.92 -31.36
C LEU A 212 21.40 -5.12 -32.27
N ASN A 213 22.26 -5.81 -33.02
CA ASN A 213 23.18 -5.22 -34.02
C ASN A 213 22.42 -4.74 -35.27
N LEU A 214 21.46 -3.83 -35.10
CA LEU A 214 20.57 -3.36 -36.15
C LEU A 214 20.78 -1.89 -36.43
N LYS A 215 20.61 -1.50 -37.71
CA LYS A 215 20.83 -0.13 -38.16
C LYS A 215 19.72 0.83 -37.74
N THR A 216 18.44 0.44 -37.73
CA THR A 216 17.33 1.32 -37.32
C THR A 216 16.05 0.56 -36.96
N ILE A 217 15.36 0.99 -35.90
CA ILE A 217 13.95 0.68 -35.64
C ILE A 217 13.16 1.94 -35.99
N HIS A 218 12.19 1.82 -36.90
CA HIS A 218 11.31 2.94 -37.24
C HIS A 218 10.24 3.10 -36.15
N SER A 219 10.63 3.80 -35.07
CA SER A 219 9.75 4.19 -33.97
C SER A 219 9.31 5.64 -34.15
N THR A 220 8.02 5.93 -33.95
CA THR A 220 7.44 7.28 -34.02
C THR A 220 7.26 7.92 -32.65
N ILE A 221 7.80 7.32 -31.58
CA ILE A 221 7.56 7.80 -30.20
C ILE A 221 8.15 9.20 -30.04
N LEU A 222 7.29 10.16 -29.77
CA LEU A 222 7.63 11.57 -29.55
C LEU A 222 7.68 11.91 -28.07
N TYR A 223 6.80 11.30 -27.27
CA TYR A 223 6.69 11.53 -25.83
C TYR A 223 6.82 10.23 -25.04
N VAL A 224 7.69 10.24 -24.05
CA VAL A 224 7.85 9.13 -23.09
C VAL A 224 7.64 9.65 -21.69
N SER A 225 6.69 9.06 -20.96
CA SER A 225 6.50 9.30 -19.53
C SER A 225 6.86 8.06 -18.73
N ILE A 226 7.75 8.20 -17.75
CA ILE A 226 8.26 7.09 -16.94
C ILE A 226 7.99 7.38 -15.47
N HIS A 227 7.12 6.57 -14.87
CA HIS A 227 6.80 6.63 -13.46
C HIS A 227 7.62 5.58 -12.69
N PHE A 228 8.59 6.07 -11.93
CA PHE A 228 9.48 5.28 -11.10
C PHE A 228 8.88 5.04 -9.72
N TYR A 229 8.84 3.77 -9.33
CA TYR A 229 8.56 3.41 -7.95
C TYR A 229 9.81 3.57 -7.06
N LYS A 230 10.96 3.06 -7.53
CA LYS A 230 12.32 3.31 -6.99
C LYS A 230 13.34 2.66 -7.93
N ALA A 231 13.97 3.42 -8.82
CA ALA A 231 14.95 2.84 -9.76
C ALA A 231 16.03 3.82 -10.21
N ASN A 232 17.04 3.26 -10.89
CA ASN A 232 18.00 4.01 -11.67
C ASN A 232 17.49 4.15 -13.11
N LEU A 233 17.59 5.36 -13.65
CA LEU A 233 17.38 5.62 -15.07
C LEU A 233 18.69 5.32 -15.81
N THR A 234 18.69 4.22 -16.57
CA THR A 234 19.87 3.69 -17.26
C THR A 234 19.66 3.64 -18.78
N GLN A 235 20.76 3.54 -19.55
CA GLN A 235 20.70 3.41 -21.02
C GLN A 235 19.86 2.20 -21.49
N ARG A 236 19.71 1.16 -20.67
CA ARG A 236 18.85 0.01 -21.01
C ARG A 236 17.37 0.37 -21.08
N LEU A 237 16.93 1.37 -20.31
CA LEU A 237 15.55 1.83 -20.28
C LEU A 237 15.27 2.80 -21.43
N LEU A 238 16.19 3.73 -21.71
CA LEU A 238 16.12 4.66 -22.84
C LEU A 238 17.03 4.20 -23.97
N ASN A 239 16.71 3.05 -24.57
CA ASN A 239 17.47 2.53 -25.70
C ASN A 239 17.38 3.47 -26.92
N LYS A 240 18.54 3.90 -27.46
CA LYS A 240 18.62 4.83 -28.60
C LYS A 240 17.90 4.38 -29.87
N LEU A 241 17.76 3.07 -30.10
CA LEU A 241 17.09 2.56 -31.30
C LEU A 241 15.58 2.77 -31.21
N VAL A 242 15.01 2.66 -30.01
CA VAL A 242 13.57 2.82 -29.76
C VAL A 242 13.19 4.29 -29.61
N PHE A 243 14.04 5.07 -28.93
CA PHE A 243 13.71 6.44 -28.52
C PHE A 243 14.42 7.53 -29.32
N LYS A 244 14.97 7.19 -30.49
CA LYS A 244 15.71 8.13 -31.36
C LYS A 244 14.95 9.44 -31.60
N ASN A 245 13.64 9.35 -31.84
CA ASN A 245 12.78 10.47 -32.25
C ASN A 245 12.07 11.15 -31.07
N VAL A 246 12.40 10.80 -29.82
CA VAL A 246 11.73 11.36 -28.65
C VAL A 246 12.09 12.84 -28.50
N GLU A 247 11.06 13.67 -28.41
CA GLU A 247 11.15 15.11 -28.21
C GLU A 247 10.94 15.50 -26.74
N LYS A 248 10.11 14.72 -26.02
CA LYS A 248 9.79 14.97 -24.62
C LYS A 248 9.98 13.71 -23.78
N ILE A 249 10.69 13.86 -22.67
CA ILE A 249 10.81 12.83 -21.62
C ILE A 249 10.23 13.38 -20.33
N GLU A 250 9.33 12.64 -19.71
CA GLU A 250 8.81 12.89 -18.39
C GLU A 250 9.27 11.79 -17.43
N ILE A 251 9.85 12.20 -16.30
CA ILE A 251 10.37 11.34 -15.25
C ILE A 251 9.65 11.72 -13.96
N ILE A 252 8.81 10.82 -13.47
CA ILE A 252 7.99 11.01 -12.29
C ILE A 252 8.37 9.96 -11.24
N GLY A 253 8.42 10.33 -9.96
CA GLY A 253 8.56 9.37 -8.87
C GLY A 253 9.87 9.43 -8.10
N LEU A 254 10.24 8.30 -7.48
CA LEU A 254 11.49 8.14 -6.73
C LEU A 254 12.62 7.65 -7.65
N VAL A 255 13.54 8.56 -7.97
CA VAL A 255 14.71 8.26 -8.81
C VAL A 255 15.94 8.23 -7.91
N ASN A 256 16.67 7.12 -7.95
CA ASN A 256 17.93 6.99 -7.20
C ASN A 256 19.09 7.64 -7.95
N PHE A 257 19.13 7.45 -9.27
CA PHE A 257 20.28 7.82 -10.10
C PHE A 257 19.89 7.95 -11.58
N ILE A 258 20.38 8.99 -12.26
CA ILE A 258 20.37 9.11 -13.73
C ILE A 258 21.79 8.92 -14.26
N TYR A 259 21.97 8.00 -15.22
CA TYR A 259 23.28 7.78 -15.85
C TYR A 259 23.73 9.01 -16.64
N ASN A 260 25.02 9.37 -16.50
CA ASN A 260 25.57 10.59 -17.09
C ASN A 260 25.27 10.72 -18.58
N ASN A 261 25.41 9.65 -19.36
CA ASN A 261 25.33 9.76 -20.81
C ASN A 261 23.98 9.28 -21.37
N ILE A 262 22.92 9.31 -20.57
CA ILE A 262 21.65 8.72 -21.01
C ILE A 262 20.94 9.55 -22.09
N PHE A 263 21.09 10.88 -22.05
CA PHE A 263 20.43 11.78 -22.99
C PHE A 263 21.31 12.11 -24.21
N GLU A 264 22.60 11.73 -24.21
CA GLU A 264 23.54 12.09 -25.28
C GLU A 264 23.14 11.51 -26.65
N GLU A 265 22.43 10.39 -26.67
CA GLU A 265 22.01 9.69 -27.90
C GLU A 265 20.62 10.12 -28.41
N LEU A 266 19.93 11.05 -27.74
CA LEU A 266 18.57 11.47 -28.05
C LEU A 266 18.57 12.82 -28.78
N SER A 267 18.92 12.81 -30.07
CA SER A 267 19.16 14.04 -30.86
C SER A 267 17.93 14.93 -31.08
N TYR A 268 16.72 14.43 -30.84
CA TYR A 268 15.46 15.17 -31.00
C TYR A 268 14.91 15.71 -29.69
N LEU A 269 15.54 15.40 -28.55
CA LEU A 269 15.06 15.78 -27.24
C LEU A 269 15.06 17.32 -27.07
N VAL A 270 13.89 17.88 -26.80
CA VAL A 270 13.66 19.31 -26.55
C VAL A 270 13.25 19.56 -25.10
N LEU A 271 12.60 18.61 -24.43
CA LEU A 271 12.09 18.78 -23.07
C LEU A 271 12.36 17.56 -22.19
N ILE A 272 12.95 17.80 -21.02
CA ILE A 272 13.02 16.86 -19.90
C ILE A 272 12.16 17.43 -18.77
N TYR A 273 11.09 16.73 -18.42
CA TYR A 273 10.22 17.04 -17.28
C TYR A 273 10.58 16.14 -16.11
N LEU A 274 10.91 16.74 -14.97
CA LEU A 274 11.38 16.07 -13.76
C LEU A 274 10.42 16.38 -12.61
N LYS A 275 9.60 15.39 -12.24
CA LYS A 275 8.78 15.39 -11.04
C LYS A 275 9.33 14.37 -10.06
N ILE A 276 10.47 14.72 -9.45
CA ILE A 276 11.23 13.83 -8.56
C ILE A 276 10.87 14.13 -7.11
N GLU A 277 10.26 13.17 -6.44
CA GLU A 277 9.74 13.34 -5.07
C GLU A 277 10.83 13.49 -4.01
N ASN A 278 12.02 12.96 -4.28
CA ASN A 278 13.18 13.04 -3.40
C ASN A 278 14.27 13.95 -3.99
N LEU A 279 13.91 15.05 -4.65
CA LEU A 279 14.83 15.86 -5.45
C LEU A 279 16.13 16.23 -4.72
N GLN A 280 16.04 16.70 -3.47
CA GLN A 280 17.23 17.10 -2.70
C GLN A 280 18.21 15.93 -2.51
N TYR A 281 17.71 14.77 -2.09
CA TYR A 281 18.50 13.55 -1.94
C TYR A 281 19.01 13.03 -3.29
N PHE A 282 18.19 13.11 -4.33
CA PHE A 282 18.56 12.68 -5.68
C PHE A 282 19.72 13.52 -6.23
N LEU A 283 19.62 14.85 -6.15
CA LEU A 283 20.67 15.76 -6.64
C LEU A 283 21.92 15.75 -5.74
N SER A 284 21.79 15.50 -4.43
CA SER A 284 22.95 15.43 -3.54
C SER A 284 23.83 14.22 -3.85
N ASN A 285 23.22 13.09 -4.21
CA ASN A 285 23.93 11.85 -4.52
C ASN A 285 24.35 11.74 -5.99
N ASN A 286 23.59 12.33 -6.91
CA ASN A 286 23.91 12.26 -8.33
C ASN A 286 23.37 13.44 -9.16
N ASN A 287 24.21 14.46 -9.34
CA ASN A 287 23.98 15.59 -10.22
C ASN A 287 24.97 15.66 -11.41
N LYS A 288 25.87 14.69 -11.56
CA LYS A 288 26.88 14.72 -12.64
C LYS A 288 26.26 14.64 -14.04
N TRP A 289 25.12 13.96 -14.17
CA TRP A 289 24.36 13.87 -15.42
C TRP A 289 23.83 15.22 -15.91
N LEU A 290 23.73 16.26 -15.05
CA LEU A 290 23.38 17.59 -15.51
C LEU A 290 24.43 18.12 -16.49
N SER A 291 25.71 17.82 -16.25
CA SER A 291 26.82 18.35 -17.07
C SER A 291 26.90 17.80 -18.49
N SER A 292 26.17 16.72 -18.80
CA SER A 292 26.12 16.10 -20.13
C SER A 292 24.89 16.52 -20.95
N LEU A 293 23.96 17.26 -20.34
CA LEU A 293 22.74 17.69 -21.03
C LEU A 293 23.06 18.62 -22.19
N ASN A 294 22.52 18.27 -23.37
CA ASN A 294 22.70 18.98 -24.63
C ASN A 294 24.16 19.02 -25.18
N LYS A 295 25.07 18.20 -24.64
CA LYS A 295 26.48 18.15 -25.09
C LYS A 295 26.64 17.75 -26.57
N PHE A 296 25.69 17.00 -27.12
CA PHE A 296 25.71 16.53 -28.52
C PHE A 296 25.36 17.65 -29.51
N ASN A 297 24.66 18.70 -29.08
CA ASN A 297 24.21 19.77 -29.96
C ASN A 297 25.32 20.82 -30.20
N ARG A 298 26.41 20.38 -30.85
CA ARG A 298 27.56 21.23 -31.17
C ARG A 298 27.22 22.43 -32.06
N ASN A 299 26.09 22.38 -32.76
CA ASN A 299 25.64 23.43 -33.66
C ASN A 299 24.73 24.47 -32.98
N TYR A 300 24.50 24.34 -31.66
CA TYR A 300 23.73 25.32 -30.87
C TYR A 300 22.32 25.62 -31.42
N SER A 301 21.75 24.72 -32.23
CA SER A 301 20.53 25.03 -32.99
C SER A 301 19.23 24.73 -32.26
N LYS A 302 19.29 24.13 -31.05
CA LYS A 302 18.12 23.74 -30.26
C LYS A 302 18.38 23.93 -28.77
N ILE A 303 17.44 24.59 -28.11
CA ILE A 303 17.41 24.77 -26.65
C ILE A 303 16.81 23.50 -26.03
N LEU A 304 17.47 22.97 -25.00
CA LEU A 304 16.94 21.87 -24.20
C LEU A 304 16.31 22.44 -22.94
N TYR A 305 15.00 22.29 -22.79
CA TYR A 305 14.28 22.67 -21.59
C TYR A 305 14.34 21.56 -20.54
N VAL A 306 14.67 21.91 -19.30
CA VAL A 306 14.64 21.01 -18.15
C VAL A 306 13.64 21.57 -17.15
N LYS A 307 12.43 21.02 -17.15
CA LYS A 307 11.36 21.45 -16.25
C LYS A 307 11.43 20.67 -14.95
N PHE A 308 11.69 21.35 -13.83
CA PHE A 308 11.60 20.80 -12.49
C PHE A 308 10.21 21.10 -11.91
N ASP A 309 9.43 20.06 -11.62
CA ASP A 309 8.16 20.13 -10.92
C ASP A 309 8.42 19.87 -9.43
N LEU A 310 8.46 20.96 -8.67
CA LEU A 310 8.89 20.97 -7.26
C LEU A 310 7.68 20.92 -6.33
N PHE A 311 6.88 19.87 -6.46
CA PHE A 311 5.83 19.58 -5.48
C PHE A 311 6.45 18.98 -4.21
N PHE A 312 6.67 19.81 -3.19
CA PHE A 312 6.93 19.37 -1.83
C PHE A 312 5.66 19.52 -1.00
N GLU A 313 4.86 18.45 -0.87
CA GLU A 313 3.81 18.33 0.16
C GLU A 313 2.98 19.63 0.34
N ASP A 314 2.46 20.17 -0.77
CA ASP A 314 1.63 21.38 -0.87
C ASP A 314 2.32 22.74 -0.57
N PHE A 315 3.64 22.77 -0.44
CA PHE A 315 4.43 24.00 -0.31
C PHE A 315 5.25 24.32 -1.56
N LEU A 316 5.31 25.62 -1.86
CA LEU A 316 6.08 26.20 -2.94
C LEU A 316 7.60 26.17 -2.60
N TYR A 317 8.44 25.73 -3.54
CA TYR A 317 9.88 25.57 -3.30
C TYR A 317 10.65 26.88 -3.47
N LEU A 318 11.37 27.31 -2.43
CA LEU A 318 12.01 28.64 -2.36
C LEU A 318 13.47 28.69 -2.86
N PHE A 319 14.03 27.58 -3.35
CA PHE A 319 15.43 27.49 -3.79
C PHE A 319 16.45 28.13 -2.82
N PRO A 320 16.50 27.73 -1.54
CA PRO A 320 17.42 28.35 -0.58
C PRO A 320 18.88 28.24 -1.04
N ASP A 321 19.73 29.17 -0.59
CA ASP A 321 21.17 29.20 -0.87
C ASP A 321 21.91 27.89 -0.50
N SER A 322 21.36 27.13 0.46
CA SER A 322 21.89 25.81 0.85
C SER A 322 21.90 24.81 -0.30
N ASP A 323 21.05 25.02 -1.31
CA ASP A 323 20.85 24.09 -2.41
C ASP A 323 21.77 24.35 -3.59
N LEU A 324 22.57 25.42 -3.56
CA LEU A 324 23.52 25.76 -4.61
C LEU A 324 24.41 24.56 -4.99
N CYS A 325 24.80 23.77 -3.99
CA CYS A 325 25.61 22.58 -4.16
C CYS A 325 24.92 21.45 -4.94
N LEU A 326 23.60 21.36 -4.86
CA LEU A 326 22.79 20.37 -5.59
C LEU A 326 22.85 20.62 -7.10
N PHE A 327 22.99 21.90 -7.50
CA PHE A 327 23.00 22.34 -8.90
C PHE A 327 24.38 22.75 -9.42
N ARG A 328 25.47 22.44 -8.70
CA ARG A 328 26.84 22.87 -9.06
C ARG A 328 27.30 22.42 -10.46
N HIS A 329 26.72 21.35 -11.00
CA HIS A 329 27.05 20.80 -12.32
C HIS A 329 26.05 21.20 -13.42
N PHE A 330 25.21 22.22 -13.18
CA PHE A 330 24.28 22.70 -14.20
C PHE A 330 25.04 23.27 -15.42
N PRO A 331 24.68 22.87 -16.65
CA PRO A 331 25.50 23.09 -17.86
C PRO A 331 25.16 24.42 -18.56
N HIS A 332 25.56 25.51 -17.93
CA HIS A 332 25.38 26.89 -18.41
C HIS A 332 25.76 27.12 -19.88
N SER A 333 26.85 26.51 -20.35
CA SER A 333 27.37 26.71 -21.70
C SER A 333 26.72 25.84 -22.79
N GLN A 334 25.68 25.07 -22.46
CA GLN A 334 25.11 24.04 -23.35
C GLN A 334 23.66 24.34 -23.78
N LEU A 335 23.19 25.60 -23.75
CA LEU A 335 21.81 25.97 -24.10
C LEU A 335 20.74 25.12 -23.37
N VAL A 336 20.98 24.85 -22.10
CA VAL A 336 20.03 24.14 -21.23
C VAL A 336 19.28 25.18 -20.41
N TYR A 337 17.95 25.18 -20.56
CA TYR A 337 17.08 26.15 -19.92
C TYR A 337 16.30 25.48 -18.78
N PRO A 338 16.51 25.85 -17.51
CA PRO A 338 15.70 25.32 -16.43
C PRO A 338 14.34 26.03 -16.40
N LEU A 339 13.27 25.24 -16.45
CA LEU A 339 11.91 25.70 -16.16
C LEU A 339 11.56 25.21 -14.76
N PHE A 340 10.84 26.01 -13.99
CA PHE A 340 10.34 25.57 -12.70
C PHE A 340 8.85 25.82 -12.61
N TYR A 341 8.15 24.89 -11.97
CA TYR A 341 6.72 24.97 -11.73
C TYR A 341 6.48 25.07 -10.23
N ASN A 342 5.47 25.83 -9.80
CA ASN A 342 5.11 26.02 -8.40
C ASN A 342 6.25 26.61 -7.54
N ILE A 343 6.81 27.74 -7.98
CA ILE A 343 7.71 28.55 -7.17
C ILE A 343 6.90 29.62 -6.46
N ALA A 344 7.19 29.85 -5.18
CA ALA A 344 6.87 31.11 -4.51
C ALA A 344 8.13 31.92 -4.47
N ILE A 345 8.13 33.09 -5.10
CA ILE A 345 9.13 34.09 -4.81
C ILE A 345 8.54 34.95 -3.69
N ILE A 346 8.78 34.50 -2.45
CA ILE A 346 8.27 35.19 -1.23
C ILE A 346 9.17 36.39 -0.88
N GLU A 347 10.43 36.36 -1.30
CA GLU A 347 11.43 37.37 -0.96
C GLU A 347 11.66 38.36 -2.11
N GLU A 348 11.84 39.64 -1.77
CA GLU A 348 12.27 40.68 -2.71
C GLU A 348 13.65 40.40 -3.33
N ASN A 349 14.42 39.48 -2.74
CA ASN A 349 15.76 39.11 -3.19
C ASN A 349 15.80 37.66 -3.69
N CYS A 350 16.40 37.46 -4.85
CA CYS A 350 16.59 36.13 -5.43
C CYS A 350 17.74 35.40 -4.76
N SER A 351 17.53 34.11 -4.46
CA SER A 351 18.58 33.28 -3.89
C SER A 351 19.74 33.06 -4.86
N CYS A 352 20.93 32.84 -4.33
CA CYS A 352 22.11 32.48 -5.13
C CYS A 352 21.90 31.17 -5.89
N THR A 353 21.10 30.23 -5.38
CA THR A 353 20.75 29.00 -6.11
C THR A 353 19.96 29.31 -7.37
N LEU A 354 18.93 30.17 -7.27
CA LEU A 354 18.11 30.55 -8.42
C LEU A 354 18.92 31.41 -9.41
N LEU A 355 19.70 32.36 -8.92
CA LEU A 355 20.61 33.18 -9.74
C LEU A 355 21.65 32.32 -10.47
N TRP A 356 22.18 31.28 -9.81
CA TRP A 356 23.08 30.32 -10.44
C TRP A 356 22.38 29.63 -11.61
N LEU A 357 21.18 29.09 -11.41
CA LEU A 357 20.42 28.38 -12.44
C LEU A 357 20.02 29.27 -13.63
N LEU A 358 19.77 30.56 -13.38
CA LEU A 358 19.34 31.53 -14.40
C LEU A 358 20.49 32.31 -15.05
N LYS A 359 21.74 32.06 -14.66
CA LYS A 359 22.89 32.89 -15.03
C LYS A 359 23.03 33.09 -16.55
N GLU A 360 23.02 32.02 -17.34
CA GLU A 360 23.18 32.11 -18.80
C GLU A 360 21.87 32.28 -19.57
N THR A 361 20.75 31.89 -18.98
CA THR A 361 19.43 32.12 -19.61
C THR A 361 19.14 33.61 -19.73
N TYR A 362 19.64 34.40 -18.77
CA TYR A 362 19.67 35.85 -18.85
C TYR A 362 20.44 36.36 -20.09
N SER A 363 21.67 35.86 -20.31
CA SER A 363 22.51 36.22 -21.46
C SER A 363 21.81 35.91 -22.78
N LEU A 364 21.16 34.75 -22.87
CA LEU A 364 20.44 34.31 -24.06
C LEU A 364 19.21 35.18 -24.34
N ARG A 365 18.42 35.53 -23.30
CA ARG A 365 17.24 36.41 -23.42
C ARG A 365 17.58 37.73 -24.11
N MET A 366 18.74 38.29 -23.82
CA MET A 366 19.17 39.57 -24.39
C MET A 366 19.51 39.49 -25.90
N ASN A 367 19.78 38.29 -26.42
CA ASN A 367 20.21 38.08 -27.80
C ASN A 367 19.08 37.61 -28.72
N PHE A 368 17.98 37.06 -28.20
CA PHE A 368 16.84 36.65 -29.01
C PHE A 368 15.83 37.79 -29.17
N THR A 369 15.64 38.27 -30.40
CA THR A 369 14.66 39.32 -30.76
C THR A 369 13.26 38.79 -31.07
N ASN A 370 13.12 37.51 -31.39
CA ASN A 370 11.82 36.82 -31.56
C ASN A 370 11.41 36.18 -30.24
N VAL A 371 10.82 36.98 -29.35
CA VAL A 371 10.61 36.60 -27.94
C VAL A 371 9.25 35.91 -27.71
N ASP A 372 8.27 35.95 -28.60
CA ASP A 372 6.87 35.62 -28.26
C ASP A 372 6.62 34.27 -27.57
N GLU A 373 7.31 33.19 -27.97
CA GLU A 373 7.16 31.88 -27.32
C GLU A 373 8.01 31.76 -26.04
N PHE A 374 9.18 32.40 -26.02
CA PHE A 374 10.11 32.45 -24.88
C PHE A 374 9.60 33.35 -23.75
N THR A 375 8.98 34.50 -24.08
CA THR A 375 8.36 35.41 -23.10
C THR A 375 7.19 34.74 -22.40
N ARG A 376 6.32 33.99 -23.09
CA ARG A 376 5.16 33.34 -22.44
C ARG A 376 5.51 32.40 -21.29
N TYR A 377 6.66 31.73 -21.35
CA TYR A 377 7.12 30.85 -20.26
C TYR A 377 7.86 31.62 -19.14
N LEU A 378 8.32 32.84 -19.42
CA LEU A 378 9.06 33.70 -18.51
C LEU A 378 8.20 34.80 -17.86
N THR A 379 7.06 35.15 -18.47
CA THR A 379 6.04 36.08 -17.96
C THR A 379 5.06 35.38 -17.01
N ASP A 380 5.41 34.22 -16.48
CA ASP A 380 4.81 33.79 -15.24
C ASP A 380 5.31 34.81 -14.20
N ASP A 381 4.43 35.73 -13.79
CA ASP A 381 4.71 36.94 -12.96
C ASP A 381 5.64 36.67 -11.78
N ASN A 382 5.65 35.41 -11.34
CA ASN A 382 6.50 34.87 -10.31
C ASN A 382 8.01 35.13 -10.48
N TYR A 383 8.58 35.28 -11.68
CA TYR A 383 10.03 35.48 -11.85
C TYR A 383 10.48 36.92 -12.04
N GLU A 384 9.55 37.84 -12.26
CA GLU A 384 9.86 39.24 -12.57
C GLU A 384 10.85 39.91 -11.58
N PRO A 385 10.76 39.65 -10.26
CA PRO A 385 11.69 40.24 -9.29
C PRO A 385 13.17 39.88 -9.54
N CYS A 386 13.44 38.72 -10.15
CA CYS A 386 14.81 38.27 -10.43
C CYS A 386 15.40 38.81 -11.73
N PHE A 387 14.59 39.43 -12.59
CA PHE A 387 15.01 39.74 -13.96
C PHE A 387 15.33 41.22 -14.23
N ASN A 388 15.31 42.08 -13.20
CA ASN A 388 15.82 43.45 -13.35
C ASN A 388 17.33 43.42 -13.68
N ARG A 389 17.70 43.89 -14.88
CA ARG A 389 19.05 43.75 -15.45
C ARG A 389 20.17 44.20 -14.55
N SER A 390 20.02 45.40 -13.99
CA SER A 390 21.08 46.02 -13.20
C SER A 390 21.24 45.37 -11.83
N GLU A 391 20.14 44.85 -11.28
CA GLU A 391 20.10 44.17 -10.00
C GLU A 391 20.57 42.72 -10.12
N PHE A 392 20.22 42.02 -11.20
CA PHE A 392 20.61 40.63 -11.45
C PHE A 392 22.13 40.46 -11.55
N LEU A 393 22.81 41.33 -12.30
CA LEU A 393 24.28 41.27 -12.44
C LEU A 393 24.98 41.54 -11.09
N LYS A 394 24.51 42.56 -10.35
CA LYS A 394 25.03 42.86 -9.00
C LYS A 394 24.78 41.70 -8.03
N ALA A 395 23.62 41.04 -8.12
CA ALA A 395 23.28 39.91 -7.27
C ALA A 395 24.15 38.68 -7.58
N ILE A 396 24.44 38.40 -8.86
CA ILE A 396 25.38 37.35 -9.27
C ILE A 396 26.78 37.58 -8.70
N GLU A 397 27.29 38.80 -8.78
CA GLU A 397 28.61 39.15 -8.23
C GLU A 397 28.64 38.96 -6.71
N LYS A 398 27.57 39.36 -6.01
CA LYS A 398 27.43 39.20 -4.55
C LYS A 398 27.42 37.73 -4.10
N CYS A 399 26.99 36.81 -4.95
CA CYS A 399 26.88 35.40 -4.58
C CYS A 399 28.23 34.69 -4.41
N ASP A 400 29.32 35.15 -5.04
CA ASP A 400 30.64 34.51 -5.02
C ASP A 400 30.58 32.97 -5.12
N PHE A 401 30.07 32.50 -6.26
CA PHE A 401 29.83 31.07 -6.49
C PHE A 401 31.09 30.21 -6.28
N ASN A 402 32.27 30.73 -6.61
CA ASN A 402 33.54 30.01 -6.47
C ASN A 402 33.84 29.67 -5.01
N THR A 403 33.65 30.64 -4.09
CA THR A 403 33.86 30.40 -2.66
C THR A 403 32.79 29.45 -2.11
N ARG A 404 31.52 29.63 -2.50
CA ARG A 404 30.44 28.74 -2.04
C ARG A 404 30.59 27.30 -2.52
N PHE A 405 31.04 27.08 -3.75
CA PHE A 405 31.25 25.71 -4.26
C PHE A 405 32.36 24.96 -3.52
N LYS A 406 33.38 25.64 -3.01
CA LYS A 406 34.42 25.03 -2.16
C LYS A 406 33.85 24.49 -0.85
N LEU A 407 32.72 25.02 -0.37
CA LEU A 407 32.04 24.56 0.84
C LEU A 407 31.10 23.36 0.59
N CYS A 408 30.83 22.99 -0.66
CA CYS A 408 29.85 21.96 -0.98
C CYS A 408 30.22 20.55 -0.49
N ASP A 409 31.51 20.25 -0.36
CA ASP A 409 31.96 18.92 0.07
C ASP A 409 31.68 18.66 1.55
N SER A 410 31.52 19.70 2.39
CA SER A 410 31.09 19.57 3.78
C SER A 410 29.57 19.53 3.92
N ILE A 411 28.85 20.33 3.12
CA ILE A 411 27.38 20.48 3.16
C ILE A 411 26.67 19.22 2.63
N SER A 412 27.21 18.59 1.58
CA SER A 412 26.62 17.37 0.99
C SER A 412 26.43 16.24 2.00
N LYS A 413 27.29 16.14 3.02
CA LYS A 413 27.16 15.16 4.11
C LYS A 413 25.97 15.43 5.04
N ILE A 414 25.57 16.70 5.19
CA ILE A 414 24.48 17.13 6.09
C ILE A 414 23.12 16.97 5.41
N ILE A 415 23.03 17.34 4.12
CA ILE A 415 21.77 17.29 3.34
C ILE A 415 21.23 15.86 3.25
N ASN A 416 22.09 14.84 3.31
CA ASN A 416 21.71 13.42 3.23
C ASN A 416 20.83 12.89 4.38
N LYS A 417 20.38 13.74 5.32
CA LYS A 417 19.61 13.30 6.50
C LYS A 417 18.10 13.51 6.40
N LYS A 418 17.58 14.31 5.47
CA LYS A 418 16.12 14.49 5.30
C LYS A 418 15.55 13.36 4.44
N ILE A 419 14.83 12.44 5.08
CA ILE A 419 14.11 11.34 4.44
C ILE A 419 12.75 11.88 4.00
N SER A 420 12.39 11.69 2.72
CA SER A 420 11.06 12.07 2.20
C SER A 420 9.96 11.14 2.76
N ILE A 421 8.70 11.61 2.87
CA ILE A 421 7.59 10.76 3.31
C ILE A 421 7.41 9.54 2.40
N ARG A 422 7.57 9.69 1.08
CA ARG A 422 7.54 8.58 0.10
C ARG A 422 8.63 7.53 0.38
N GLU A 423 9.81 7.96 0.84
CA GLU A 423 10.86 7.03 1.26
C GLU A 423 10.49 6.32 2.58
N HIS A 424 9.81 7.01 3.50
CA HIS A 424 9.18 6.35 4.65
C HIS A 424 8.16 5.30 4.20
N GLU A 425 7.26 5.61 3.26
CA GLU A 425 6.30 4.62 2.72
C GLU A 425 7.00 3.39 2.15
N TYR A 426 8.09 3.58 1.41
CA TYR A 426 8.92 2.49 0.90
C TYR A 426 9.47 1.63 2.06
N ASN A 427 10.03 2.25 3.10
CA ASN A 427 10.51 1.54 4.29
C ASN A 427 9.38 0.80 5.01
N PHE A 428 8.18 1.38 5.09
CA PHE A 428 6.99 0.70 5.60
C PHE A 428 6.60 -0.50 4.74
N LYS A 429 6.75 -0.48 3.40
CA LYS A 429 6.54 -1.68 2.57
C LYS A 429 7.54 -2.79 2.91
N ILE A 430 8.79 -2.47 3.25
CA ILE A 430 9.78 -3.46 3.72
C ILE A 430 9.34 -4.06 5.07
N ILE A 431 8.92 -3.21 6.01
CA ILE A 431 8.43 -3.67 7.31
C ILE A 431 7.23 -4.59 7.12
N LEU A 432 6.25 -4.17 6.33
CA LEU A 432 5.08 -4.98 6.00
C LEU A 432 5.44 -6.32 5.35
N PHE A 433 6.43 -6.33 4.46
CA PHE A 433 6.95 -7.58 3.90
C PHE A 433 7.47 -8.52 5.00
N LEU A 434 8.28 -8.01 5.92
CA LEU A 434 8.80 -8.80 7.04
C LEU A 434 7.67 -9.32 7.93
N LEU A 435 6.66 -8.49 8.21
CA LEU A 435 5.48 -8.89 8.98
C LEU A 435 4.74 -10.03 8.30
N ILE A 436 4.43 -9.89 7.00
CA ILE A 436 3.69 -10.91 6.24
C ILE A 436 4.44 -12.26 6.23
N VAL A 437 5.77 -12.24 6.12
CA VAL A 437 6.58 -13.46 6.12
C VAL A 437 6.67 -14.08 7.53
N MET A 438 6.75 -13.27 8.59
CA MET A 438 6.92 -13.75 9.96
C MET A 438 5.60 -14.15 10.64
N SER A 439 4.49 -13.54 10.24
CA SER A 439 3.15 -13.78 10.78
C SER A 439 2.72 -15.26 10.79
N PRO A 440 2.91 -16.06 9.70
CA PRO A 440 2.59 -17.48 9.73
C PRO A 440 3.39 -18.28 10.78
N PHE A 441 4.68 -17.97 10.96
CA PHE A 441 5.51 -18.64 11.96
C PHE A 441 5.05 -18.32 13.38
N LEU A 442 4.74 -17.05 13.66
CA LEU A 442 4.16 -16.65 14.94
C LEU A 442 2.76 -17.25 15.14
N GLY A 443 1.93 -17.31 14.11
CA GLY A 443 0.63 -17.97 14.16
C GLY A 443 0.75 -19.45 14.54
N LEU A 444 1.67 -20.19 13.91
CA LEU A 444 1.92 -21.59 14.27
C LEU A 444 2.45 -21.75 15.70
N LEU A 445 3.34 -20.86 16.13
CA LEU A 445 3.84 -20.84 17.52
C LEU A 445 2.70 -20.54 18.51
N ALA A 446 1.82 -19.59 18.19
CA ALA A 446 0.64 -19.26 18.98
C ALA A 446 -0.33 -20.45 19.08
N LEU A 447 -0.60 -21.15 17.97
CA LEU A 447 -1.42 -22.36 17.97
C LEU A 447 -0.83 -23.44 18.88
N ALA A 448 0.47 -23.74 18.72
CA ALA A 448 1.15 -24.74 19.53
C ALA A 448 1.13 -24.38 21.03
N SER A 449 1.46 -23.13 21.36
CA SER A 449 1.46 -22.60 22.71
C SER A 449 0.08 -22.71 23.38
N ASN A 450 -0.97 -22.26 22.69
CA ASN A 450 -2.33 -22.31 23.23
C ASN A 450 -2.91 -23.74 23.25
N PHE A 451 -2.55 -24.61 22.30
CA PHE A 451 -2.94 -26.02 22.36
C PHE A 451 -2.30 -26.75 23.55
N LEU A 452 -1.01 -26.49 23.81
CA LEU A 452 -0.34 -27.00 25.01
C LEU A 452 -1.03 -26.51 26.29
N ASN A 453 -1.44 -25.24 26.35
CA ASN A 453 -2.20 -24.72 27.49
C ASN A 453 -3.49 -25.49 27.73
N ILE A 454 -4.24 -25.77 26.66
CA ILE A 454 -5.48 -26.55 26.72
C ILE A 454 -5.22 -27.97 27.25
N LEU A 455 -4.20 -28.66 26.72
CA LEU A 455 -3.81 -30.00 27.19
C LEU A 455 -3.44 -30.01 28.66
N VAL A 456 -2.64 -29.04 29.11
CA VAL A 456 -2.24 -28.92 30.52
C VAL A 456 -3.47 -28.71 31.39
N VAL A 457 -4.36 -27.77 31.02
CA VAL A 457 -5.57 -27.48 31.79
C VAL A 457 -6.53 -28.67 31.85
N PHE A 458 -6.72 -29.41 30.75
CA PHE A 458 -7.55 -30.62 30.77
C PHE A 458 -7.00 -31.69 31.73
N ASN A 459 -5.68 -31.85 31.78
CA ASN A 459 -5.05 -32.78 32.72
C ASN A 459 -5.18 -32.31 34.17
N ILE A 460 -5.08 -31.00 34.46
CA ILE A 460 -5.36 -30.46 35.81
C ILE A 460 -6.82 -30.66 36.19
N ARG A 461 -7.75 -30.50 35.24
CA ARG A 461 -9.20 -30.62 35.52
C ARG A 461 -9.59 -32.02 35.99
N SER A 462 -8.89 -33.06 35.54
CA SER A 462 -9.09 -34.42 36.03
C SER A 462 -8.80 -34.57 37.53
N THR A 463 -8.00 -33.66 38.11
CA THR A 463 -7.57 -33.75 39.52
C THR A 463 -8.20 -32.69 40.42
N ASP A 464 -8.63 -31.53 39.91
CA ASP A 464 -9.00 -30.38 40.76
C ASP A 464 -10.02 -29.42 40.09
N GLU A 465 -11.32 -29.72 40.18
CA GLU A 465 -12.39 -28.87 39.60
C GLU A 465 -12.56 -27.49 40.29
N LYS A 466 -11.87 -27.24 41.40
CA LYS A 466 -12.11 -26.08 42.28
C LYS A 466 -11.52 -24.75 41.78
N TYR A 467 -10.59 -24.74 40.82
CA TYR A 467 -9.86 -23.51 40.46
C TYR A 467 -10.47 -22.75 39.26
N PRO A 468 -11.13 -21.59 39.46
CA PRO A 468 -11.75 -20.81 38.38
C PRO A 468 -10.72 -20.26 37.38
N MET A 469 -9.48 -20.00 37.83
CA MET A 469 -8.38 -19.53 36.97
C MET A 469 -8.10 -20.48 35.80
N ASN A 470 -8.15 -21.79 36.02
CA ASN A 470 -7.89 -22.78 34.97
C ASN A 470 -8.95 -22.73 33.87
N ARG A 471 -10.23 -22.46 34.22
CA ARG A 471 -11.31 -22.29 33.23
C ARG A 471 -11.08 -21.03 32.40
N THR A 472 -10.62 -19.94 33.01
CA THR A 472 -10.30 -18.71 32.28
C THR A 472 -9.09 -18.90 31.36
N ILE A 473 -8.06 -19.65 31.78
CA ILE A 473 -6.93 -20.03 30.91
C ILE A 473 -7.43 -20.83 29.71
N LEU A 474 -8.35 -21.78 29.91
CA LEU A 474 -8.97 -22.55 28.84
C LEU A 474 -9.71 -21.65 27.86
N TYR A 475 -10.59 -20.76 28.33
CA TYR A 475 -11.32 -19.83 27.47
C TYR A 475 -10.38 -18.91 26.70
N ASN A 476 -9.38 -18.32 27.36
CA ASN A 476 -8.38 -17.49 26.69
C ASN A 476 -7.67 -18.27 25.57
N SER A 477 -7.23 -19.51 25.87
CA SER A 477 -6.52 -20.34 24.89
C SER A 477 -7.41 -20.71 23.69
N VAL A 478 -8.71 -20.98 23.91
CA VAL A 478 -9.68 -21.23 22.84
C VAL A 478 -9.90 -19.99 21.99
N PHE A 479 -10.10 -18.82 22.59
CA PHE A 479 -10.27 -17.57 21.85
C PHE A 479 -9.03 -17.23 21.02
N ASN A 480 -7.82 -17.42 21.58
CA ASN A 480 -6.56 -17.21 20.86
C ASN A 480 -6.43 -18.17 19.67
N ILE A 481 -6.76 -19.45 19.83
CA ILE A 481 -6.71 -20.42 18.72
C ILE A 481 -7.67 -20.00 17.61
N LEU A 482 -8.93 -19.66 17.94
CA LEU A 482 -9.91 -19.20 16.95
C LEU A 482 -9.45 -17.94 16.22
N TYR A 483 -8.90 -16.96 16.96
CA TYR A 483 -8.35 -15.75 16.38
C TYR A 483 -7.19 -16.07 15.43
N VAL A 484 -6.24 -16.91 15.85
CA VAL A 484 -5.08 -17.26 15.01
C VAL A 484 -5.51 -17.99 13.74
N PHE A 485 -6.51 -18.88 13.81
CA PHE A 485 -7.05 -19.50 12.61
C PHE A 485 -7.61 -18.46 11.63
N ILE A 486 -8.47 -17.55 12.11
CA ILE A 486 -9.04 -16.47 11.28
C ILE A 486 -7.94 -15.58 10.71
N TYR A 487 -6.92 -15.23 11.51
CA TYR A 487 -5.79 -14.42 11.08
C TYR A 487 -4.93 -15.13 10.01
N LEU A 488 -4.64 -16.43 10.17
CA LEU A 488 -3.89 -17.20 9.16
C LEU A 488 -4.63 -17.26 7.82
N PHE A 489 -5.97 -17.33 7.82
CA PHE A 489 -6.76 -17.18 6.59
C PHE A 489 -6.73 -15.75 6.04
N HIS A 490 -6.73 -14.75 6.91
CA HIS A 490 -6.64 -13.35 6.51
C HIS A 490 -5.37 -13.03 5.71
N MET A 491 -4.26 -13.76 5.93
CA MET A 491 -3.04 -13.65 5.13
C MET A 491 -3.27 -13.72 3.61
N ILE A 492 -4.35 -14.38 3.14
CA ILE A 492 -4.74 -14.41 1.72
C ILE A 492 -5.09 -13.01 1.18
N ASN A 493 -5.59 -12.13 2.04
CA ASN A 493 -5.96 -10.75 1.72
C ASN A 493 -4.79 -9.76 1.84
N GLN A 494 -3.67 -10.18 2.42
CA GLN A 494 -2.53 -9.30 2.63
C GLN A 494 -1.64 -9.27 1.40
N CYS A 495 -1.22 -8.08 0.99
CA CYS A 495 -0.29 -7.88 -0.12
C CYS A 495 0.68 -6.75 0.19
N VAL A 496 1.98 -6.95 -0.07
CA VAL A 496 3.01 -5.90 0.05
C VAL A 496 2.97 -4.89 -1.11
N THR A 497 2.65 -5.37 -2.30
CA THR A 497 2.35 -4.54 -3.47
C THR A 497 1.36 -5.34 -4.31
N ARG A 498 0.51 -4.69 -5.13
CA ARG A 498 -0.52 -5.44 -5.89
C ARG A 498 0.05 -6.52 -6.83
N GLN A 499 1.33 -6.42 -7.13
CA GLN A 499 2.09 -7.24 -8.08
C GLN A 499 3.29 -7.95 -7.45
N GLY A 500 3.49 -7.74 -6.15
CA GLY A 500 4.59 -8.34 -5.43
C GLY A 500 4.46 -9.84 -5.43
N ILE A 501 5.60 -10.51 -5.22
CA ILE A 501 5.68 -11.96 -5.10
C ILE A 501 4.76 -12.48 -3.97
N PHE A 502 4.47 -11.62 -2.98
CA PHE A 502 3.64 -11.89 -1.82
C PHE A 502 2.24 -11.26 -1.94
N CYS A 503 1.64 -11.34 -3.12
CA CYS A 503 0.25 -10.96 -3.30
C CYS A 503 -0.54 -12.09 -3.94
N SER A 504 -1.51 -12.62 -3.19
CA SER A 504 -2.36 -13.70 -3.70
C SER A 504 -3.24 -13.19 -4.85
N SER A 505 -3.38 -13.99 -5.91
CA SER A 505 -4.35 -13.74 -6.98
C SER A 505 -5.80 -13.74 -6.47
N ILE A 506 -6.02 -14.35 -5.29
CA ILE A 506 -7.31 -14.45 -4.61
C ILE A 506 -7.66 -13.15 -3.88
N ASN A 507 -6.69 -12.37 -3.39
CA ASN A 507 -6.94 -11.16 -2.58
C ASN A 507 -7.97 -10.23 -3.23
N ARG A 508 -7.87 -10.05 -4.55
CA ARG A 508 -8.72 -9.12 -5.29
C ARG A 508 -10.15 -9.64 -5.52
N GLN A 509 -10.37 -10.94 -5.30
CA GLN A 509 -11.68 -11.53 -5.52
C GLN A 509 -12.69 -11.00 -4.52
N VAL A 510 -13.92 -10.83 -4.98
CA VAL A 510 -15.02 -10.27 -4.18
C VAL A 510 -15.24 -11.05 -2.88
N TYR A 511 -15.13 -12.39 -2.92
CA TYR A 511 -15.28 -13.23 -1.74
C TYR A 511 -14.14 -13.05 -0.71
N SER A 512 -12.92 -12.77 -1.17
CA SER A 512 -11.77 -12.52 -0.29
C SER A 512 -11.98 -11.21 0.47
N GLN A 513 -12.42 -10.16 -0.24
CA GLN A 513 -12.82 -8.89 0.36
C GLN A 513 -13.98 -9.06 1.35
N TYR A 514 -14.99 -9.87 1.03
CA TYR A 514 -16.09 -10.17 1.96
C TYR A 514 -15.62 -10.91 3.21
N PHE A 515 -14.71 -11.88 3.07
CA PHE A 515 -14.10 -12.53 4.22
C PHE A 515 -13.41 -11.50 5.12
N TYR A 516 -12.63 -10.59 4.53
CA TYR A 516 -11.99 -9.54 5.30
C TYR A 516 -12.99 -8.62 6.01
N MET A 517 -13.99 -8.11 5.28
CA MET A 517 -15.01 -7.18 5.80
C MET A 517 -15.87 -7.80 6.90
N TYR A 518 -16.37 -9.03 6.70
CA TYR A 518 -17.44 -9.59 7.54
C TYR A 518 -16.98 -10.65 8.51
N ILE A 519 -15.81 -11.26 8.29
CA ILE A 519 -15.26 -12.29 9.17
C ILE A 519 -14.04 -11.75 9.90
N PHE A 520 -13.00 -11.33 9.17
CA PHE A 520 -11.75 -10.93 9.82
C PHE A 520 -11.93 -9.69 10.70
N LEU A 521 -12.41 -8.56 10.13
CA LEU A 521 -12.51 -7.31 10.88
C LEU A 521 -13.42 -7.42 12.12
N PRO A 522 -14.70 -7.83 12.03
CA PRO A 522 -15.58 -7.84 13.19
C PRO A 522 -15.32 -9.02 14.12
N PHE A 523 -15.14 -10.23 13.57
CA PHE A 523 -14.99 -11.43 14.38
C PHE A 523 -13.59 -11.56 14.98
N GLY A 524 -12.56 -11.15 14.23
CA GLY A 524 -11.18 -11.07 14.73
C GLY A 524 -11.07 -10.10 15.92
N ASN A 525 -11.59 -8.87 15.79
CA ASN A 525 -11.57 -7.90 16.89
C ASN A 525 -12.40 -8.34 18.10
N PHE A 526 -13.54 -9.00 17.87
CA PHE A 526 -14.32 -9.58 18.95
C PHE A 526 -13.56 -10.67 19.72
N LEU A 527 -12.87 -11.57 19.01
CA LEU A 527 -12.03 -12.59 19.64
C LEU A 527 -10.82 -11.99 20.37
N LYS A 528 -10.22 -10.92 19.81
CA LYS A 528 -9.17 -10.13 20.47
C LYS A 528 -9.69 -9.53 21.78
N LEU A 529 -10.86 -8.88 21.78
CA LEU A 529 -11.51 -8.37 22.99
C LEU A 529 -11.75 -9.47 24.03
N LEU A 530 -12.32 -10.61 23.63
CA LEU A 530 -12.58 -11.73 24.53
C LEU A 530 -11.29 -12.32 25.11
N SER A 531 -10.23 -12.41 24.31
CA SER A 531 -8.89 -12.80 24.77
C SER A 531 -8.33 -11.80 25.78
N ASN A 532 -8.40 -10.50 25.49
CA ASN A 532 -7.91 -9.43 26.36
C ASN A 532 -8.58 -9.46 27.73
N LEU A 533 -9.90 -9.59 27.73
CA LEU A 533 -10.69 -9.63 28.94
C LEU A 533 -10.52 -10.94 29.72
N SER A 534 -10.30 -12.06 29.03
CA SER A 534 -9.92 -13.32 29.67
C SER A 534 -8.54 -13.20 30.33
N SER A 535 -7.58 -12.55 29.67
CA SER A 535 -6.26 -12.24 30.22
C SER A 535 -6.36 -11.35 31.46
N LEU A 536 -7.14 -10.27 31.39
CA LEU A 536 -7.43 -9.40 32.53
C LEU A 536 -8.03 -10.21 33.69
N SER A 537 -8.99 -11.09 33.41
CA SER A 537 -9.59 -11.96 34.42
C SER A 537 -8.55 -12.88 35.07
N ILE A 538 -7.61 -13.44 34.31
CA ILE A 538 -6.49 -14.22 34.85
C ILE A 538 -5.60 -13.36 35.75
N SER A 539 -5.30 -12.12 35.37
CA SER A 539 -4.55 -11.17 36.21
C SER A 539 -5.29 -10.89 37.52
N VAL A 540 -6.59 -10.61 37.49
CA VAL A 540 -7.34 -10.36 38.72
C VAL A 540 -7.41 -11.62 39.61
N PHE A 541 -7.57 -12.83 39.03
CA PHE A 541 -7.50 -14.06 39.83
C PHE A 541 -6.13 -14.25 40.49
N ARG A 542 -5.03 -13.88 39.82
CA ARG A 542 -3.69 -13.89 40.43
C ARG A 542 -3.59 -12.90 41.59
N PHE A 543 -4.12 -11.69 41.41
CA PHE A 543 -4.17 -10.71 42.49
C PHE A 543 -4.94 -11.24 43.70
N ILE A 544 -6.12 -11.83 43.48
CA ILE A 544 -6.95 -12.42 44.54
C ILE A 544 -6.18 -13.52 45.30
N LEU A 545 -5.50 -14.42 44.58
CA LEU A 545 -4.69 -15.49 45.17
C LEU A 545 -3.51 -14.97 46.01
N LEU A 546 -2.96 -13.80 45.68
CA LEU A 546 -1.86 -13.18 46.42
C LEU A 546 -2.33 -12.36 47.63
N ASP A 547 -3.47 -11.68 47.53
CA ASP A 547 -4.00 -10.85 48.61
C ASP A 547 -4.45 -11.70 49.81
N ASN A 548 -4.89 -12.94 49.56
CA ASN A 548 -5.36 -13.91 50.57
C ASN A 548 -6.47 -13.37 51.50
N ASN A 549 -7.09 -12.25 51.14
CA ASN A 549 -8.14 -11.59 51.92
C ASN A 549 -9.51 -11.93 51.31
N GLU A 550 -10.23 -12.85 51.93
CA GLU A 550 -11.59 -13.24 51.51
C GLU A 550 -12.61 -12.10 51.60
N ARG A 551 -12.30 -11.01 52.32
CA ARG A 551 -13.13 -9.81 52.39
C ARG A 551 -12.79 -8.78 51.30
N SER A 552 -11.78 -9.04 50.47
CA SER A 552 -11.44 -8.11 49.38
C SER A 552 -12.62 -7.97 48.42
N PHE A 553 -12.85 -6.74 47.95
CA PHE A 553 -13.91 -6.40 46.99
C PHE A 553 -13.85 -7.30 45.73
N PHE A 554 -12.65 -7.54 45.23
CA PHE A 554 -12.42 -8.41 44.07
C PHE A 554 -12.83 -9.87 44.32
N TYR A 555 -12.54 -10.44 45.49
CA TYR A 555 -12.96 -11.80 45.84
C TYR A 555 -14.48 -11.93 45.90
N LEU A 556 -15.15 -10.99 46.58
CA LEU A 556 -16.61 -10.96 46.71
C LEU A 556 -17.30 -10.92 45.33
N ILE A 557 -16.81 -10.10 44.42
CA ILE A 557 -17.41 -9.94 43.09
C ILE A 557 -17.09 -11.12 42.18
N LEU A 558 -15.80 -11.47 42.03
CA LEU A 558 -15.37 -12.46 41.03
C LEU A 558 -15.61 -13.91 41.45
N VAL A 559 -15.56 -14.21 42.75
CA VAL A 559 -15.76 -15.58 43.25
C VAL A 559 -17.22 -15.80 43.64
N LYS A 560 -17.80 -14.97 44.52
CA LYS A 560 -19.18 -15.18 44.99
C LYS A 560 -20.22 -14.80 43.93
N LYS A 561 -20.03 -13.69 43.20
CA LYS A 561 -20.96 -13.22 42.15
C LYS A 561 -20.50 -13.58 40.72
N ARG A 562 -19.71 -14.65 40.56
CA ARG A 562 -19.12 -15.06 39.27
C ARG A 562 -20.11 -15.14 38.10
N ARG A 563 -21.33 -15.65 38.35
CA ARG A 563 -22.36 -15.79 37.30
C ARG A 563 -22.81 -14.42 36.78
N LEU A 564 -23.03 -13.47 37.69
CA LEU A 564 -23.42 -12.10 37.32
C LEU A 564 -22.32 -11.41 36.53
N VAL A 565 -21.05 -11.50 36.98
CA VAL A 565 -19.91 -10.91 36.28
C VAL A 565 -19.78 -11.49 34.87
N PHE A 566 -19.86 -12.83 34.74
CA PHE A 566 -19.81 -13.49 33.44
C PHE A 566 -20.98 -13.11 32.53
N THR A 567 -22.19 -12.95 33.07
CA THR A 567 -23.35 -12.49 32.28
C THR A 567 -23.17 -11.05 31.81
N ILE A 568 -22.73 -10.13 32.68
CA ILE A 568 -22.44 -8.73 32.31
C ILE A 568 -21.37 -8.70 31.22
N PHE A 569 -20.32 -9.48 31.40
CA PHE A 569 -19.23 -9.63 30.47
C PHE A 569 -19.69 -10.09 29.08
N LEU A 570 -20.53 -11.14 29.05
CA LEU A 570 -21.06 -11.68 27.81
C LEU A 570 -21.97 -10.67 27.10
N ILE A 571 -22.87 -10.01 27.85
CA ILE A 571 -23.76 -8.97 27.31
C ILE A 571 -22.93 -7.83 26.71
N PHE A 572 -21.94 -7.35 27.47
CA PHE A 572 -21.04 -6.29 27.02
C PHE A 572 -20.31 -6.67 25.73
N SER A 573 -19.76 -7.89 25.67
CA SER A 573 -19.04 -8.38 24.48
C SER A 573 -19.98 -8.50 23.27
N ILE A 574 -21.23 -8.95 23.46
CA ILE A 574 -22.23 -9.03 22.38
C ILE A 574 -22.63 -7.64 21.87
N VAL A 575 -22.91 -6.70 22.78
CA VAL A 575 -23.26 -5.32 22.41
C VAL A 575 -22.11 -4.68 21.64
N TYR A 576 -20.88 -4.85 22.14
CA TYR A 576 -19.67 -4.41 21.46
C TYR A 576 -19.55 -5.00 20.05
N PHE A 577 -19.71 -6.32 19.90
CA PHE A 577 -19.65 -6.98 18.59
C PHE A 577 -20.67 -6.40 17.62
N LEU A 578 -21.91 -6.19 18.07
CA LEU A 578 -22.96 -5.62 17.24
C LEU A 578 -22.64 -4.18 16.81
N LEU A 579 -22.15 -3.33 17.73
CA LEU A 579 -21.76 -1.96 17.42
C LEU A 579 -20.59 -1.93 16.41
N TYR A 580 -19.57 -2.75 16.64
CA TYR A 580 -18.41 -2.83 15.76
C TYR A 580 -18.78 -3.40 14.38
N PHE A 581 -19.61 -4.45 14.34
CA PHE A 581 -20.11 -5.01 13.09
C PHE A 581 -20.90 -3.97 12.28
N MET A 582 -21.79 -3.22 12.93
CA MET A 582 -22.54 -2.14 12.28
C MET A 582 -21.59 -1.07 11.75
N MET A 583 -20.59 -0.65 12.54
CA MET A 583 -19.57 0.29 12.10
C MET A 583 -18.88 -0.20 10.81
N ILE A 584 -18.34 -1.42 10.79
CA ILE A 584 -17.66 -1.96 9.60
C ILE A 584 -18.60 -2.10 8.39
N PHE A 585 -19.85 -2.52 8.63
CA PHE A 585 -20.85 -2.65 7.57
C PHE A 585 -21.12 -1.33 6.83
N PHE A 586 -21.09 -0.20 7.55
CA PHE A 586 -21.31 1.12 6.97
C PHE A 586 -20.03 1.78 6.42
N THR A 587 -18.86 1.45 6.98
CA THR A 587 -17.61 2.15 6.62
C THR A 587 -16.82 1.49 5.50
N THR A 588 -17.05 0.21 5.23
CA THR A 588 -16.26 -0.55 4.26
C THR A 588 -17.03 -0.83 2.98
N SER A 589 -16.36 -0.77 1.84
CA SER A 589 -16.97 -1.09 0.55
C SER A 589 -16.06 -1.99 -0.28
N ILE A 590 -16.67 -2.81 -1.14
CA ILE A 590 -15.94 -3.64 -2.09
C ILE A 590 -15.27 -2.70 -3.08
N ASN A 591 -13.95 -2.79 -3.15
CA ASN A 591 -13.20 -2.07 -4.15
C ASN A 591 -13.43 -2.75 -5.52
N ARG A 592 -14.07 -2.02 -6.43
CA ARG A 592 -14.41 -2.46 -7.79
C ARG A 592 -13.43 -1.95 -8.85
N ASP A 593 -12.47 -1.10 -8.44
CA ASP A 593 -11.51 -0.44 -9.32
C ASP A 593 -10.25 -1.29 -9.43
N ILE A 594 -10.30 -2.19 -10.40
CA ILE A 594 -9.23 -3.14 -10.70
C ILE A 594 -8.08 -2.45 -11.45
N PHE A 595 -8.39 -1.38 -12.19
CA PHE A 595 -7.47 -0.69 -13.09
C PHE A 595 -6.88 0.55 -12.42
N VAL A 596 -5.67 0.39 -11.88
CA VAL A 596 -4.88 1.52 -11.39
C VAL A 596 -3.61 1.56 -12.21
N LEU A 597 -3.35 2.71 -12.84
CA LEU A 597 -2.17 2.93 -13.66
C LEU A 597 -0.90 3.10 -12.81
N ASP A 598 -1.05 3.80 -11.67
CA ASP A 598 0.04 4.12 -10.75
C ASP A 598 -0.31 3.77 -9.29
N ASP A 599 0.50 2.87 -8.69
CA ASP A 599 0.36 2.40 -7.31
C ASP A 599 0.74 3.48 -6.27
N LEU A 600 1.45 4.54 -6.67
CA LEU A 600 1.90 5.60 -5.76
C LEU A 600 0.87 6.71 -5.57
N SER A 601 0.16 7.09 -6.62
CA SER A 601 -0.78 8.23 -6.58
C SER A 601 -2.19 7.86 -6.14
N SER A 602 -2.55 6.57 -6.18
CA SER A 602 -3.92 6.10 -5.94
C SER A 602 -3.95 4.68 -5.40
N TYR A 603 -3.17 4.41 -4.35
CA TYR A 603 -3.25 3.12 -3.66
C TYR A 603 -4.62 3.00 -2.96
N VAL A 604 -5.53 2.28 -3.60
CA VAL A 604 -6.81 1.88 -2.99
C VAL A 604 -6.67 0.50 -2.38
N ASP A 605 -7.01 0.36 -1.10
CA ASP A 605 -7.05 -0.91 -0.37
C ASP A 605 -8.13 -1.86 -0.91
N PHE A 606 -7.96 -3.17 -0.65
CA PHE A 606 -8.94 -4.21 -0.99
C PHE A 606 -9.35 -4.96 0.28
N PRO A 607 -10.57 -4.76 0.79
CA PRO A 607 -11.60 -3.79 0.38
C PRO A 607 -11.18 -2.34 0.63
N ASP A 608 -11.93 -1.39 0.05
CA ASP A 608 -11.72 0.01 0.35
C ASP A 608 -12.22 0.29 1.77
N THR A 609 -11.27 0.38 2.70
CA THR A 609 -11.51 0.74 4.11
C THR A 609 -11.48 2.24 4.36
N VAL A 610 -11.12 3.05 3.35
CA VAL A 610 -10.94 4.50 3.44
C VAL A 610 -12.19 5.25 2.96
N LEU A 611 -13.07 4.58 2.19
CA LEU A 611 -14.28 5.16 1.58
C LEU A 611 -15.14 5.99 2.56
N PHE A 612 -15.24 5.60 3.83
CA PHE A 612 -15.97 6.37 4.84
C PHE A 612 -15.37 7.75 5.09
N VAL A 613 -14.04 7.85 5.24
CA VAL A 613 -13.34 9.12 5.46
C VAL A 613 -13.54 10.03 4.24
N ILE A 614 -13.48 9.46 3.04
CA ILE A 614 -13.71 10.22 1.79
C ILE A 614 -15.17 10.68 1.68
N SER A 615 -16.14 9.84 2.04
CA SER A 615 -17.57 10.21 2.03
C SER A 615 -17.94 11.21 3.12
N TYR A 616 -17.19 11.24 4.23
CA TYR A 616 -17.36 12.18 5.33
C TYR A 616 -16.76 13.56 5.02
N ILE A 617 -15.56 13.57 4.44
CA ILE A 617 -14.83 14.81 4.10
C ILE A 617 -15.36 15.41 2.80
N SER A 618 -15.61 14.57 1.78
CA SER A 618 -16.22 15.05 0.56
C SER A 618 -17.71 15.28 0.80
N LYS A 619 -18.11 16.56 0.86
CA LYS A 619 -19.51 17.05 0.79
C LYS A 619 -20.34 16.46 -0.37
N ARG A 620 -19.74 15.59 -1.20
CA ARG A 620 -20.28 15.04 -2.44
C ARG A 620 -21.26 13.89 -2.22
N THR A 621 -21.20 13.20 -1.08
CA THR A 621 -22.21 12.18 -0.77
C THR A 621 -23.28 12.75 0.15
N SER A 622 -24.55 12.61 -0.23
CA SER A 622 -25.73 13.08 0.52
C SER A 622 -25.97 12.33 1.85
N ILE A 623 -24.94 11.69 2.42
CA ILE A 623 -25.01 11.08 3.74
C ILE A 623 -25.06 12.24 4.73
N LYS A 624 -26.15 12.30 5.51
CA LYS A 624 -26.35 13.36 6.52
C LYS A 624 -25.15 13.38 7.47
N GLU A 625 -24.59 14.58 7.71
CA GLU A 625 -23.46 14.81 8.62
C GLU A 625 -23.64 14.10 9.98
N ASP A 626 -24.88 14.06 10.48
CA ASP A 626 -25.28 13.36 11.71
C ASP A 626 -24.89 11.87 11.74
N PHE A 627 -25.07 11.16 10.61
CA PHE A 627 -24.78 9.73 10.54
C PHE A 627 -23.28 9.46 10.64
N SER A 628 -22.47 10.33 10.03
CA SER A 628 -21.02 10.17 10.07
C SER A 628 -20.44 10.51 11.45
N ILE A 629 -20.99 11.52 12.14
CA ILE A 629 -20.65 11.81 13.55
C ILE A 629 -21.00 10.61 14.44
N PHE A 630 -22.14 9.96 14.21
CA PHE A 630 -22.52 8.75 14.94
C PHE A 630 -21.52 7.61 14.75
N ILE A 631 -21.15 7.30 13.50
CA ILE A 631 -20.16 6.26 13.19
C ILE A 631 -18.78 6.59 13.79
N PHE A 632 -18.36 7.86 13.73
CA PHE A 632 -17.16 8.33 14.39
C PHE A 632 -17.20 8.15 15.91
N GLY A 633 -18.33 8.50 16.53
CA GLY A 633 -18.56 8.26 17.95
C GLY A 633 -18.45 6.79 18.33
N LEU A 634 -18.96 5.87 17.49
CA LEU A 634 -18.79 4.43 17.67
C LEU A 634 -17.32 4.01 17.57
N PHE A 635 -16.55 4.57 16.64
CA PHE A 635 -15.12 4.29 16.51
C PHE A 635 -14.32 4.75 17.74
N VAL A 636 -14.55 5.97 18.21
CA VAL A 636 -13.91 6.50 19.43
C VAL A 636 -14.32 5.71 20.67
N LEU A 637 -15.61 5.36 20.80
CA LEU A 637 -16.10 4.54 21.90
C LEU A 637 -15.46 3.14 21.88
N ASN A 638 -15.36 2.52 20.71
CA ASN A 638 -14.68 1.25 20.50
C ASN A 638 -13.23 1.30 20.98
N TYR A 639 -12.47 2.31 20.55
CA TYR A 639 -11.10 2.54 20.98
C TYR A 639 -10.99 2.77 22.50
N ALA A 640 -11.84 3.64 23.07
CA ALA A 640 -11.83 3.94 24.49
C ALA A 640 -12.10 2.69 25.33
N ILE A 641 -13.06 1.87 24.92
CA ILE A 641 -13.43 0.64 25.61
C ILE A 641 -12.36 -0.44 25.45
N ASN A 642 -12.01 -0.81 24.22
CA ASN A 642 -11.21 -1.99 23.94
C ASN A 642 -9.74 -1.76 24.27
N ASP A 643 -9.23 -0.57 23.95
CA ASP A 643 -7.81 -0.30 24.01
C ASP A 643 -7.48 0.47 25.29
N LEU A 644 -8.10 1.64 25.52
CA LEU A 644 -7.73 2.50 26.65
C LEU A 644 -8.13 1.93 28.02
N ILE A 645 -9.43 1.66 28.24
CA ILE A 645 -9.94 1.27 29.56
C ILE A 645 -9.38 -0.09 29.98
N ILE A 646 -9.42 -1.09 29.09
CA ILE A 646 -8.89 -2.43 29.38
C ILE A 646 -7.39 -2.37 29.66
N PHE A 647 -6.62 -1.58 28.88
CA PHE A 647 -5.19 -1.39 29.13
C PHE A 647 -4.91 -0.78 30.50
N LEU A 648 -5.59 0.32 30.85
CA LEU A 648 -5.39 0.98 32.14
C LEU A 648 -5.71 0.07 33.32
N ILE A 649 -6.84 -0.66 33.25
CA ILE A 649 -7.22 -1.62 34.29
C ILE A 649 -6.20 -2.77 34.36
N PHE A 650 -5.76 -3.28 33.21
CA PHE A 650 -4.76 -4.34 33.14
C PHE A 650 -3.43 -3.91 33.80
N CYS A 651 -2.91 -2.75 33.41
CA CYS A 651 -1.69 -2.18 33.99
C CYS A 651 -1.82 -1.96 35.50
N LEU A 652 -2.95 -1.41 35.96
CA LEU A 652 -3.21 -1.20 37.38
C LEU A 652 -3.17 -2.54 38.14
N VAL A 653 -3.86 -3.57 37.64
CA VAL A 653 -3.89 -4.89 38.27
C VAL A 653 -2.50 -5.54 38.31
N GLU A 654 -1.73 -5.47 37.23
CA GLU A 654 -0.37 -6.04 37.21
C GLU A 654 0.58 -5.29 38.17
N ILE A 655 0.49 -3.96 38.25
CA ILE A 655 1.25 -3.17 39.23
C ILE A 655 0.87 -3.59 40.66
N LEU A 656 -0.42 -3.75 40.94
CA LEU A 656 -0.90 -4.21 42.25
C LEU A 656 -0.40 -5.63 42.58
N ILE A 657 -0.33 -6.53 41.61
CA ILE A 657 0.28 -7.87 41.76
C ILE A 657 1.75 -7.74 42.16
N LEU A 658 2.52 -6.87 41.52
CA LEU A 658 3.94 -6.67 41.86
C LEU A 658 4.11 -6.14 43.29
N VAL A 659 3.30 -5.16 43.69
CA VAL A 659 3.32 -4.62 45.05
C VAL A 659 2.99 -5.71 46.07
N ARG A 660 1.91 -6.47 45.86
CA ARG A 660 1.50 -7.55 46.76
C ARG A 660 2.49 -8.72 46.79
N ALA A 661 3.04 -9.11 45.66
CA ALA A 661 4.07 -10.15 45.59
C ALA A 661 5.30 -9.75 46.42
N LYS A 662 5.74 -8.49 46.33
CA LYS A 662 6.84 -7.95 47.13
C LYS A 662 6.53 -7.98 48.62
N GLU A 663 5.32 -7.58 49.02
CA GLU A 663 4.88 -7.64 50.42
C GLU A 663 4.82 -9.08 50.95
N PHE A 664 4.23 -9.99 50.19
CA PHE A 664 4.13 -11.40 50.54
C PHE A 664 5.51 -12.02 50.73
N MET A 665 6.45 -11.74 49.82
CA MET A 665 7.83 -12.22 49.92
C MET A 665 8.55 -11.65 51.15
N LYS A 666 8.39 -10.36 51.45
CA LYS A 666 8.96 -9.75 52.67
C LYS A 666 8.44 -10.42 53.95
N ARG A 667 7.14 -10.76 54.01
CA ARG A 667 6.55 -11.47 55.15
C ARG A 667 7.11 -12.89 55.27
N LYS A 668 7.24 -13.60 54.15
CA LYS A 668 7.76 -14.98 54.12
C LYS A 668 9.23 -15.07 54.57
N ILE A 669 10.07 -14.10 54.17
CA ILE A 669 11.47 -14.01 54.64
C ILE A 669 11.54 -13.83 56.16
N LYS A 670 10.65 -13.01 56.74
CA LYS A 670 10.60 -12.79 58.19
C LYS A 670 10.19 -14.03 58.98
N MET A 671 9.38 -14.94 58.41
CA MET A 671 8.88 -16.13 59.12
C MET A 671 9.86 -17.32 59.13
N ILE A 672 10.81 -17.42 58.19
CA ILE A 672 11.63 -18.64 57.97
C ILE A 672 13.03 -18.53 58.64
N SER A 673 13.28 -17.51 59.46
CA SER A 673 14.61 -17.26 60.03
C SER A 673 14.97 -18.17 61.22
N CYS A 674 15.49 -19.36 60.95
CA CYS A 674 16.21 -20.15 61.97
C CYS A 674 17.69 -20.42 61.62
N THR A 675 18.14 -20.30 60.35
CA THR A 675 19.57 -20.35 60.01
C THR A 675 19.97 -19.38 58.89
N PRO A 676 21.19 -18.81 58.91
CA PRO A 676 21.66 -17.87 57.87
C PRO A 676 21.71 -18.49 56.46
N ALA A 677 22.08 -19.77 56.38
CA ALA A 677 22.21 -20.49 55.10
C ALA A 677 20.85 -20.76 54.44
N SER A 678 19.82 -21.15 55.22
CA SER A 678 18.46 -21.34 54.69
C SER A 678 17.86 -20.00 54.24
N LYS A 679 18.13 -18.92 54.99
CA LYS A 679 17.73 -17.55 54.62
C LYS A 679 18.35 -17.13 53.29
N LEU A 680 19.65 -17.30 53.08
CA LEU A 680 20.32 -16.94 51.82
C LEU A 680 19.81 -17.74 50.62
N ARG A 681 19.59 -19.06 50.77
CA ARG A 681 19.01 -19.90 49.71
C ARG A 681 17.58 -19.48 49.37
N LEU A 682 16.79 -19.18 50.40
CA LEU A 682 15.41 -18.71 50.22
C LEU A 682 15.39 -17.34 49.53
N GLU A 683 16.23 -16.39 49.95
CA GLU A 683 16.35 -15.07 49.32
C GLU A 683 16.71 -15.18 47.84
N LYS A 684 17.67 -16.05 47.47
CA LYS A 684 18.02 -16.30 46.05
C LYS A 684 16.85 -16.88 45.25
N SER A 685 16.10 -17.83 45.82
CA SER A 685 14.92 -18.42 45.17
C SER A 685 13.78 -17.41 45.01
N ILE A 686 13.56 -16.60 46.03
CA ILE A 686 12.57 -15.50 46.04
C ILE A 686 12.94 -14.44 45.01
N ASP A 687 14.21 -14.02 44.95
CA ASP A 687 14.70 -13.05 43.98
C ASP A 687 14.51 -13.57 42.54
N LYS A 688 14.90 -14.82 42.27
CA LYS A 688 14.67 -15.46 40.97
C LYS A 688 13.19 -15.49 40.58
N THR A 689 12.30 -15.87 41.50
CA THR A 689 10.86 -15.93 41.24
C THR A 689 10.28 -14.54 41.00
N THR A 690 10.71 -13.54 41.79
CA THR A 690 10.28 -12.15 41.66
C THR A 690 10.72 -11.56 40.32
N LYS A 691 11.95 -11.83 39.87
CA LYS A 691 12.46 -11.42 38.55
C LYS A 691 11.64 -12.01 37.40
N ILE A 692 11.24 -13.29 37.51
CA ILE A 692 10.39 -13.94 36.50
C ILE A 692 8.99 -13.30 36.46
N ILE A 693 8.38 -13.06 37.63
CA ILE A 693 7.08 -12.37 37.70
C ILE A 693 7.19 -10.97 37.11
N LEU A 694 8.23 -10.21 37.48
CA LEU A 694 8.48 -8.86 36.96
C LEU A 694 8.66 -8.86 35.44
N LEU A 695 9.44 -9.80 34.89
CA LEU A 695 9.63 -9.92 33.45
C LEU A 695 8.31 -10.23 32.74
N ASN A 696 7.50 -11.15 33.27
CA ASN A 696 6.19 -11.48 32.68
C ASN A 696 5.22 -10.30 32.73
N VAL A 697 5.21 -9.54 33.83
CA VAL A 697 4.41 -8.31 33.96
C VAL A 697 4.87 -7.26 32.95
N LEU A 698 6.19 -7.01 32.89
CA LEU A 698 6.78 -6.02 31.98
C LEU A 698 6.47 -6.37 30.52
N LEU A 699 6.68 -7.62 30.10
CA LEU A 699 6.39 -8.07 28.73
C LEU A 699 4.89 -7.90 28.40
N SER A 700 4.01 -8.26 29.33
CA SER A 700 2.56 -8.11 29.15
C SER A 700 2.16 -6.63 28.99
N ILE A 701 2.75 -5.74 29.78
CA ILE A 701 2.52 -4.28 29.69
C ILE A 701 3.11 -3.74 28.38
N ILE A 702 4.33 -4.12 28.00
CA ILE A 702 4.97 -3.64 26.77
C ILE A 702 4.16 -4.01 25.53
N PHE A 703 3.74 -5.28 25.39
CA PHE A 703 2.94 -5.69 24.23
C PHE A 703 1.62 -4.93 24.15
N ARG A 704 0.98 -4.66 25.30
CA ARG A 704 -0.24 -3.87 25.34
C ARG A 704 -0.03 -2.38 25.10
N ALA A 705 1.10 -1.84 25.54
CA ALA A 705 1.44 -0.44 25.31
C ALA A 705 1.72 -0.16 23.83
N ILE A 706 2.33 -1.12 23.12
CA ILE A 706 2.53 -1.03 21.66
C ILE A 706 1.18 -1.07 20.93
N ASP A 707 0.31 -2.04 21.25
CA ASP A 707 -1.07 -2.15 20.71
C ASP A 707 -1.85 -0.85 20.93
N PHE A 708 -1.86 -0.37 22.18
CA PHE A 708 -2.48 0.90 22.55
C PHE A 708 -1.89 2.09 21.78
N GLY A 709 -0.57 2.26 21.77
CA GLY A 709 0.09 3.40 21.12
C GLY A 709 -0.16 3.45 19.60
N ILE A 710 -0.20 2.30 18.93
CA ILE A 710 -0.58 2.23 17.51
C ILE A 710 -2.04 2.61 17.32
N SER A 711 -2.95 2.05 18.12
CA SER A 711 -4.38 2.42 18.06
C SER A 711 -4.58 3.92 18.32
N THR A 712 -3.89 4.51 19.31
CA THR A 712 -3.93 5.95 19.59
C THR A 712 -3.47 6.77 18.39
N PHE A 713 -2.36 6.38 17.76
CA PHE A 713 -1.84 7.06 16.57
C PHE A 713 -2.81 6.97 15.41
N LEU A 714 -3.42 5.81 15.17
CA LEU A 714 -4.40 5.63 14.10
C LEU A 714 -5.67 6.45 14.33
N VAL A 715 -6.12 6.56 15.58
CA VAL A 715 -7.24 7.44 15.95
C VAL A 715 -6.86 8.90 15.74
N ASP A 716 -5.73 9.35 16.30
CA ASP A 716 -5.25 10.73 16.18
C ASP A 716 -5.10 11.17 14.71
N LYS A 717 -4.44 10.35 13.88
CA LYS A 717 -4.24 10.66 12.47
C LYS A 717 -5.50 10.57 11.62
N ARG A 718 -6.50 9.80 12.04
CA ARG A 718 -7.83 9.83 11.42
C ARG A 718 -8.67 11.01 11.89
N ASN A 719 -8.38 11.56 13.07
CA ASN A 719 -9.10 12.67 13.70
C ASN A 719 -8.49 14.05 13.41
N GLY A 720 -7.34 14.09 12.71
CA GLY A 720 -6.70 15.33 12.26
C GLY A 720 -7.72 16.27 11.59
N SER A 721 -7.52 17.57 11.77
CA SER A 721 -8.55 18.60 11.54
C SER A 721 -9.19 18.52 10.15
N TYR A 722 -10.38 19.12 10.01
CA TYR A 722 -11.19 19.17 8.78
C TYR A 722 -10.44 19.65 7.52
N TYR A 723 -9.24 20.22 7.69
CA TYR A 723 -8.35 20.57 6.59
C TYR A 723 -7.63 19.33 6.07
N GLU A 724 -7.95 19.00 4.81
CA GLU A 724 -7.54 17.77 4.11
C GLU A 724 -6.06 17.42 4.24
N ILE A 725 -5.19 18.41 4.43
CA ILE A 725 -3.71 18.32 4.38
C ILE A 725 -3.10 17.54 5.56
N GLU A 726 -3.74 17.45 6.73
CA GLU A 726 -3.11 16.83 7.92
C GLU A 726 -3.38 15.33 8.10
N ASN A 727 -4.32 14.74 7.34
CA ASN A 727 -4.67 13.34 7.51
C ASN A 727 -3.67 12.43 6.79
N ILE A 728 -2.58 12.10 7.49
CA ILE A 728 -1.54 11.19 7.00
C ILE A 728 -2.13 9.85 6.55
N CYS A 729 -3.19 9.34 7.18
CA CYS A 729 -3.79 8.08 6.75
C CYS A 729 -4.58 8.19 5.44
N PHE A 730 -5.02 9.38 5.05
CA PHE A 730 -5.70 9.60 3.78
C PHE A 730 -4.69 9.60 2.62
N TYR A 731 -3.65 10.42 2.69
CA TYR A 731 -2.62 10.49 1.65
C TYR A 731 -1.64 9.32 1.68
N HIS A 732 -1.35 8.81 2.87
CA HIS A 732 -0.40 7.72 3.12
C HIS A 732 -1.07 6.53 3.78
N GLY A 733 -2.23 6.11 3.24
CA GLY A 733 -2.99 4.95 3.73
C GLY A 733 -2.15 3.70 3.92
N ARG A 734 -1.06 3.56 3.15
CA ARG A 734 -0.09 2.48 3.29
C ARG A 734 0.63 2.44 4.64
N ILE A 735 0.99 3.61 5.19
CA ILE A 735 1.62 3.71 6.51
C ILE A 735 0.65 3.21 7.56
N CYS A 736 -0.60 3.66 7.52
CA CYS A 736 -1.62 3.28 8.48
C CYS A 736 -2.02 1.79 8.37
N TYR A 737 -2.09 1.25 7.15
CA TYR A 737 -2.24 -0.18 6.93
C TYR A 737 -1.08 -0.97 7.55
N THR A 738 0.17 -0.55 7.31
CA THR A 738 1.35 -1.23 7.89
C THR A 738 1.36 -1.17 9.42
N LEU A 739 1.00 -0.02 10.00
CA LEU A 739 0.87 0.11 11.46
C LEU A 739 -0.21 -0.83 12.03
N THR A 740 -1.34 -0.96 11.33
CA THR A 740 -2.39 -1.94 11.70
C THR A 740 -1.84 -3.36 11.70
N GLU A 741 -1.03 -3.73 10.71
CA GLU A 741 -0.37 -5.04 10.65
C GLU A 741 0.68 -5.24 11.76
N ILE A 742 1.44 -4.20 12.12
CA ILE A 742 2.34 -4.24 13.29
C ILE A 742 1.53 -4.51 14.56
N ASN A 743 0.33 -3.94 14.68
CA ASN A 743 -0.54 -4.18 15.81
C ASN A 743 -0.97 -5.66 15.89
N GLU A 744 -1.50 -6.21 14.80
CA GLU A 744 -1.92 -7.61 14.75
C GLU A 744 -0.74 -8.57 14.99
N PHE A 745 0.43 -8.26 14.44
CA PHE A 745 1.67 -8.99 14.69
C PHE A 745 2.09 -8.97 16.17
N THR A 746 1.99 -7.80 16.83
CA THR A 746 2.30 -7.65 18.26
C THR A 746 1.31 -8.44 19.12
N PHE A 747 0.05 -8.49 18.73
CA PHE A 747 -0.95 -9.32 19.38
C PHE A 747 -0.66 -10.82 19.20
N LEU A 748 -0.30 -11.28 18.00
CA LEU A 748 0.16 -12.66 17.75
C LEU A 748 1.38 -13.04 18.60
N LEU A 749 2.34 -12.11 18.72
CA LEU A 749 3.51 -12.29 19.56
C LEU A 749 3.10 -12.48 21.02
N SER A 750 2.24 -11.59 21.54
CA SER A 750 1.70 -11.65 22.91
C SER A 750 1.04 -13.00 23.21
N ILE A 751 0.13 -13.48 22.35
CA ILE A 751 -0.56 -14.76 22.57
C ILE A 751 0.36 -15.98 22.43
N SER A 752 1.47 -15.86 21.70
CA SER A 752 2.50 -16.91 21.59
C SER A 752 3.22 -17.12 22.92
N PHE A 753 3.39 -16.06 23.71
CA PHE A 753 4.05 -16.11 25.03
C PHE A 753 3.14 -16.64 26.16
N ASN A 754 1.84 -16.85 25.92
CA ASN A 754 0.90 -17.27 26.96
C ASN A 754 1.30 -18.56 27.71
N PHE A 755 1.81 -19.58 27.01
CA PHE A 755 2.28 -20.81 27.68
C PHE A 755 3.42 -20.54 28.67
N ILE A 756 4.39 -19.71 28.28
CA ILE A 756 5.52 -19.35 29.14
C ILE A 756 5.02 -18.59 30.37
N ILE A 757 4.09 -17.65 30.15
CA ILE A 757 3.44 -16.89 31.22
C ILE A 757 2.75 -17.84 32.20
N TYR A 758 1.91 -18.77 31.75
CA TYR A 758 1.19 -19.70 32.64
C TYR A 758 2.11 -20.72 33.32
N TYR A 759 3.11 -21.23 32.61
CA TYR A 759 4.11 -22.15 33.14
C TYR A 759 4.88 -21.57 34.32
N HIS A 760 5.18 -20.27 34.30
CA HIS A 760 5.88 -19.60 35.38
C HIS A 760 4.97 -19.11 36.50
N LEU A 761 3.68 -18.87 36.23
CA LEU A 761 2.76 -18.27 37.20
C LEU A 761 1.99 -19.28 38.05
N ASN A 762 1.80 -20.52 37.60
CA ASN A 762 1.03 -21.53 38.31
C ASN A 762 1.86 -22.81 38.53
N LEU A 763 2.15 -23.14 39.79
CA LEU A 763 2.95 -24.32 40.16
C LEU A 763 2.31 -25.64 39.70
N ASN A 764 0.98 -25.78 39.87
CA ASN A 764 0.26 -26.97 39.43
C ASN A 764 0.30 -27.09 37.91
N PHE A 765 0.12 -25.96 37.21
CA PHE A 765 0.27 -25.91 35.76
C PHE A 765 1.67 -26.34 35.32
N ARG A 766 2.71 -25.84 35.99
CA ARG A 766 4.11 -26.19 35.73
C ARG A 766 4.38 -27.69 35.92
N GLN A 767 3.90 -28.27 37.02
CA GLN A 767 4.07 -29.69 37.32
C GLN A 767 3.40 -30.58 36.28
N VAL A 768 2.15 -30.27 35.93
CA VAL A 768 1.42 -31.03 34.91
C VAL A 768 2.05 -30.86 33.52
N ALA A 769 2.52 -29.65 33.19
CA ALA A 769 3.25 -29.40 31.94
C ALA A 769 4.55 -30.21 31.86
N ASN A 770 5.34 -30.24 32.94
CA ASN A 770 6.57 -31.06 32.99
C ASN A 770 6.27 -32.55 32.82
N ASN A 771 5.25 -33.07 33.52
CA ASN A 771 4.84 -34.46 33.40
C ASN A 771 4.40 -34.80 31.97
N LEU A 772 3.68 -33.89 31.29
CA LEU A 772 3.31 -34.07 29.89
C LEU A 772 4.52 -34.07 28.97
N ILE A 773 5.47 -33.15 29.16
CA ILE A 773 6.71 -33.07 28.39
C ILE A 773 7.54 -34.36 28.58
N GLU A 774 7.65 -34.87 29.80
CA GLU A 774 8.34 -36.13 30.09
C GLU A 774 7.65 -37.33 29.41
N LYS A 775 6.32 -37.43 29.48
CA LYS A 775 5.55 -38.47 28.78
C LYS A 775 5.80 -38.44 27.26
N LEU A 776 5.86 -37.25 26.66
CA LEU A 776 6.16 -37.08 25.24
C LEU A 776 7.59 -37.50 24.88
N LYS A 777 8.57 -37.22 25.76
CA LYS A 777 9.97 -37.67 25.58
C LYS A 777 10.09 -39.19 25.63
N ILE A 778 9.45 -39.85 26.60
CA ILE A 778 9.48 -41.31 26.75
C ILE A 778 8.90 -42.01 25.53
N LYS A 779 7.74 -41.54 25.03
CA LYS A 779 7.10 -42.11 23.83
C LYS A 779 7.97 -42.00 22.58
N LYS A 780 8.73 -40.89 22.44
CA LYS A 780 9.68 -40.71 21.32
C LYS A 780 10.83 -41.71 21.39
N ASN A 781 11.38 -41.95 22.57
CA ASN A 781 12.49 -42.90 22.76
C ASN A 781 12.04 -44.35 22.56
N GLY A 782 10.84 -44.72 23.01
CA GLY A 782 10.27 -46.06 22.80
C GLY A 782 10.02 -46.40 21.32
N ASN A 783 9.59 -45.42 20.53
CA ASN A 783 9.40 -45.64 19.09
C ASN A 783 10.73 -45.72 18.31
N GLN A 784 11.79 -45.04 18.79
CA GLN A 784 13.12 -45.14 18.19
C GLN A 784 13.80 -46.49 18.48
N SER A 785 13.63 -47.04 19.69
CA SER A 785 14.15 -48.38 20.01
C SER A 785 13.42 -49.47 19.22
N GLN A 786 12.09 -49.38 19.05
CA GLN A 786 11.34 -50.33 18.22
C GLN A 786 11.74 -50.27 16.73
N LYS A 787 11.97 -49.08 16.18
CA LYS A 787 12.47 -48.94 14.79
C LYS A 787 13.88 -49.49 14.59
N LYS A 788 14.73 -49.44 15.62
CA LYS A 788 16.07 -50.00 15.55
C LYS A 788 16.03 -51.53 15.57
N ILE A 789 15.19 -52.12 16.41
CA ILE A 789 14.97 -53.58 16.48
C ILE A 789 14.37 -54.12 15.17
N SER A 790 13.47 -53.38 14.51
CA SER A 790 12.92 -53.81 13.20
C SER A 790 13.94 -53.70 12.07
N HIS A 791 14.88 -52.75 12.13
CA HIS A 791 15.91 -52.61 11.09
C HIS A 791 17.04 -53.64 11.25
N ASP A 792 17.37 -54.00 12.48
CA ASP A 792 18.36 -55.05 12.81
C ASP A 792 17.80 -56.48 12.61
N SER A 793 16.50 -56.64 12.31
CA SER A 793 15.88 -57.94 11.97
C SER A 793 15.58 -58.12 10.48
N GLU A 794 15.77 -57.09 9.65
CA GLU A 794 15.69 -57.15 8.18
C GLU A 794 17.07 -57.20 7.50
N THR A 795 18.16 -57.00 8.25
CA THR A 795 19.55 -57.29 7.84
C THR A 795 20.03 -58.59 8.44
#